data_AF-A0A2A4NR57-F1
#
_entry.id   AF-A0A2A4NR57-F1
#
_cell.length_a   1.000
_cell.length_b   1.000
_cell.length_c   1.000
_cell.angle_alpha   90.00
_cell.angle_beta   90.00
_cell.angle_gamma   90.00
#
_symmetry.space_group_name_H-M   'P 1'
#
loop_
_entity.id
_entity.type
_entity.pdbx_description
1 polymer ?
#
loop_
_entity_poly.entity_id
_entity_poly.type
_entity_poly.pdbx_seq_one_letter_code
_entity_poly.pdbx_strand_id
1 'polypeptide(L)'
;MANADAPFVRAGISDSDSRLGKGKSSITGYARQLSHPAYDRLLNSEDFLRKLVPVLIVIFLVIVATARWVQINAMGQQMMDSARVELHFIAELTEEKLKHIELQDPIELTGDQLKNLLSDTIPARYIADGRQLLLSDVNGIIVATLPHTAKHQGRHISNVLEHSELLTVFGKQANSRQVIVNGTDNALAVHRNLDAPYGGVTIFQPTSIMLATWRDTLSTNVLLFVGTSSILLVVLYAYFAQGTRAREADQLLSATNRRFDTALMRGKCGLWDWDISRGSIYWSESMHTILGLEHDNSDTGDGVVGFSQIANLMHEDDPDLYSIADMVLVENAEAIDRLFRMKHNNGQWVWIHLRAQVSHRLRGEPHLVGIAIDVTEQESIRERTRTASTRLHDSIENLSEAFVLWDSQKRLIMCNEKFQQLHGIPAGMAIAGTPYDDLMASATIYLSGTEVLLSGREGKDARSYEVQLSDGRWLQINERRTADGGYVSVGNDITSIKRNEEKMQGSEQRLKATIGDLTRSRKTLEMQARQLVELAEKHAIEKNRAEAANKAKSDFLANMSHELRTPLNAVIGFSEIMAGEMFGKLGSQKYKEYSRDIHDSGNFLLGVINDILDMSKIEAGRFVLNYQNVSVNEILDSTLRIISTEAKEKNISIQDKLEDDIEIIADRRSIKQILLNLLSNAVKFSHKDGKIFIRARIVSNVLRITIEDNGIGISQEDMKKLCQPFEQAQNQLTRNHKGSGLGLAISRSLTEMHGGALKIRSRVGHGTIVSVQIPIKPVRKNVRDVESRGHETIVRLMSS
;
A
#
# COMPACT_ATOMS: atom_id res chain seq x y z
N MET A 1 -26.25 -18.14 44.67
CA MET A 1 -25.06 -18.71 45.34
C MET A 1 -24.18 -19.24 44.23
N ALA A 2 -23.25 -18.40 43.76
CA ALA A 2 -21.83 -18.35 44.16
C ALA A 2 -21.05 -19.40 43.34
N ASN A 3 -19.91 -19.17 42.69
CA ASN A 3 -18.92 -18.08 42.46
C ASN A 3 -17.84 -18.82 41.61
N ALA A 4 -16.93 -18.25 40.82
CA ALA A 4 -16.64 -16.93 40.29
C ALA A 4 -15.41 -17.07 39.35
N ASP A 5 -15.13 -16.00 38.62
CA ASP A 5 -13.81 -15.54 38.14
C ASP A 5 -13.17 -16.13 36.87
N ALA A 6 -13.22 -15.35 35.78
CA ALA A 6 -12.11 -14.52 35.24
C ALA A 6 -12.45 -14.02 33.80
N PRO A 7 -11.82 -12.97 33.23
CA PRO A 7 -12.51 -11.72 32.91
C PRO A 7 -12.72 -11.48 31.42
N PHE A 8 -13.87 -10.91 31.06
CA PHE A 8 -14.10 -10.26 29.77
C PHE A 8 -13.29 -8.96 29.71
N VAL A 9 -12.25 -8.95 28.88
CA VAL A 9 -11.57 -7.71 28.47
C VAL A 9 -12.52 -6.92 27.58
N ARG A 10 -13.05 -5.82 28.14
CA ARG A 10 -13.64 -4.71 27.39
C ARG A 10 -12.58 -4.09 26.48
N ALA A 11 -12.69 -4.27 25.17
CA ALA A 11 -12.36 -3.21 24.23
C ALA A 11 -13.66 -2.40 24.07
N GLY A 12 -13.84 -1.24 24.70
CA GLY A 12 -12.93 -0.11 24.59
C GLY A 12 -13.15 0.61 23.26
N ILE A 13 -14.41 0.79 22.85
CA ILE A 13 -14.79 1.78 21.84
C ILE A 13 -14.64 3.13 22.54
N SER A 14 -13.44 3.70 22.48
CA SER A 14 -13.23 5.10 22.80
C SER A 14 -13.52 5.92 21.55
N ASP A 15 -14.49 6.81 21.66
CA ASP A 15 -14.60 8.01 20.85
C ASP A 15 -13.22 8.68 20.71
N SER A 16 -12.76 8.82 19.47
CA SER A 16 -11.83 9.86 19.08
C SER A 16 -12.22 10.34 17.70
N ASP A 17 -13.28 11.15 17.67
CA ASP A 17 -13.55 11.97 16.51
C ASP A 17 -12.45 13.04 16.39
N SER A 18 -12.15 13.39 15.13
CA SER A 18 -11.42 14.53 14.56
C SER A 18 -9.88 14.68 14.59
N ARG A 19 -9.30 14.85 13.41
CA ARG A 19 -8.20 15.79 13.11
C ARG A 19 -7.94 15.69 11.62
N LEU A 20 -8.86 16.23 10.82
CA LEU A 20 -8.56 16.66 9.45
C LEU A 20 -9.22 18.02 9.24
N GLY A 21 -8.57 19.03 9.80
CA GLY A 21 -8.74 20.41 9.40
C GLY A 21 -8.05 20.63 8.05
N LYS A 22 -8.84 21.16 7.12
CA LYS A 22 -8.54 22.25 6.18
C LYS A 22 -7.06 22.59 5.97
N GLY A 23 -6.63 22.50 4.71
CA GLY A 23 -5.48 23.26 4.22
C GLY A 23 -4.85 22.74 2.93
N LYS A 24 -5.50 22.99 1.78
CA LYS A 24 -4.87 23.56 0.57
C LYS A 24 -5.85 23.57 -0.61
N SER A 25 -6.39 24.74 -0.86
CA SER A 25 -6.74 25.18 -2.21
C SER A 25 -5.48 25.36 -3.06
N SER A 26 -5.70 25.40 -4.38
CA SER A 26 -4.78 25.80 -5.45
C SER A 26 -3.91 24.71 -6.10
N ILE A 27 -4.55 23.71 -6.72
CA ILE A 27 -3.98 23.06 -7.92
C ILE A 27 -5.03 23.04 -9.04
N THR A 28 -4.88 24.04 -9.91
CA THR A 28 -5.12 24.03 -11.37
C THR A 28 -6.54 23.84 -11.91
N GLY A 29 -7.18 24.97 -12.22
CA GLY A 29 -8.37 25.09 -13.08
C GLY A 29 -8.20 24.62 -14.53
N TYR A 30 -7.02 24.12 -14.94
CA TYR A 30 -6.82 23.49 -16.27
C TYR A 30 -6.93 21.96 -16.26
N ALA A 31 -6.82 21.30 -15.09
CA ALA A 31 -6.96 19.84 -14.99
C ALA A 31 -8.43 19.37 -15.03
N ARG A 32 -9.39 20.26 -14.76
CA ARG A 32 -10.83 19.98 -14.81
C ARG A 32 -11.38 19.96 -16.25
N GLN A 33 -10.81 20.73 -17.17
CA GLN A 33 -11.34 20.84 -18.54
C GLN A 33 -10.89 19.71 -19.49
N LEU A 34 -9.76 19.05 -19.23
CA LEU A 34 -9.28 17.91 -20.02
C LEU A 34 -9.74 16.54 -19.49
N SER A 35 -10.25 16.49 -18.25
CA SER A 35 -10.72 15.25 -17.62
C SER A 35 -12.24 15.09 -17.67
N HIS A 36 -13.05 16.13 -17.87
CA HIS A 36 -14.51 16.02 -17.91
C HIS A 36 -15.05 14.95 -18.87
N PRO A 37 -14.67 14.87 -20.16
CA PRO A 37 -15.24 13.85 -21.05
C PRO A 37 -14.72 12.43 -20.75
N ALA A 38 -13.54 12.27 -20.14
CA ALA A 38 -13.00 10.97 -19.75
C ALA A 38 -13.56 10.50 -18.40
N TYR A 39 -13.75 11.42 -17.46
CA TYR A 39 -14.34 11.20 -16.15
C TYR A 39 -15.85 10.95 -16.25
N ASP A 40 -16.56 11.69 -17.11
CA ASP A 40 -17.98 11.45 -17.40
C ASP A 40 -18.19 10.13 -18.17
N ARG A 41 -17.24 9.73 -19.04
CA ARG A 41 -17.24 8.37 -19.62
C ARG A 41 -16.93 7.29 -18.58
N LEU A 42 -16.09 7.58 -17.59
CA LEU A 42 -15.78 6.65 -16.50
C LEU A 42 -17.00 6.47 -15.58
N LEU A 43 -17.66 7.58 -15.20
CA LEU A 43 -18.90 7.59 -14.42
C LEU A 43 -20.05 6.89 -15.16
N ASN A 44 -20.20 7.12 -16.48
CA ASN A 44 -21.19 6.41 -17.29
C ASN A 44 -20.86 4.91 -17.45
N SER A 45 -19.58 4.55 -17.46
CA SER A 45 -19.15 3.14 -17.48
C SER A 45 -19.20 2.47 -16.11
N GLU A 46 -19.29 3.22 -15.01
CA GLU A 46 -19.38 2.69 -13.65
C GLU A 46 -20.65 1.86 -13.45
N ASP A 47 -21.80 2.35 -13.94
CA ASP A 47 -23.06 1.60 -13.86
C ASP A 47 -23.03 0.34 -14.74
N PHE A 48 -22.33 0.39 -15.87
CA PHE A 48 -22.14 -0.77 -16.75
C PHE A 48 -21.20 -1.81 -16.12
N LEU A 49 -20.05 -1.37 -15.59
CA LEU A 49 -19.10 -2.21 -14.87
C LEU A 49 -19.75 -2.85 -13.64
N ARG A 50 -20.56 -2.09 -12.90
CA ARG A 50 -21.29 -2.59 -11.73
C ARG A 50 -22.27 -3.70 -12.12
N LYS A 51 -22.95 -3.61 -13.27
CA LYS A 51 -23.81 -4.68 -13.80
C LYS A 51 -23.02 -5.89 -14.33
N LEU A 52 -21.80 -5.67 -14.83
CA LEU A 52 -20.95 -6.74 -15.34
C LEU A 52 -20.25 -7.56 -14.25
N VAL A 53 -19.88 -6.95 -13.12
CA VAL A 53 -19.14 -7.64 -12.04
C VAL A 53 -19.80 -8.95 -11.58
N PRO A 54 -21.13 -9.01 -11.29
CA PRO A 54 -21.81 -10.27 -10.98
C PRO A 54 -21.69 -11.32 -12.08
N VAL A 55 -21.88 -10.89 -13.33
CA VAL A 55 -21.85 -11.79 -14.50
C VAL A 55 -20.45 -12.36 -14.69
N LEU A 56 -19.42 -11.52 -14.58
CA LEU A 56 -18.02 -11.93 -14.67
C LEU A 56 -17.63 -12.89 -13.55
N ILE A 57 -18.10 -12.65 -12.33
CA ILE A 57 -17.89 -13.53 -11.18
C ILE A 57 -18.54 -14.90 -11.41
N VAL A 58 -19.79 -14.93 -11.89
CA VAL A 58 -20.48 -16.20 -12.19
C VAL A 58 -19.75 -16.96 -13.30
N ILE A 59 -19.35 -16.29 -14.37
CA ILE A 59 -18.55 -16.88 -15.46
C ILE A 59 -17.24 -17.44 -14.91
N PHE A 60 -16.54 -16.69 -14.06
CA PHE A 60 -15.30 -17.12 -13.43
C PHE A 60 -15.50 -18.39 -12.58
N LEU A 61 -16.56 -18.44 -11.76
CA LEU A 61 -16.89 -19.62 -10.95
C LEU A 61 -17.18 -20.85 -11.83
N VAL A 62 -17.90 -20.68 -12.94
CA VAL A 62 -18.18 -21.77 -13.90
C VAL A 62 -16.91 -22.28 -14.56
N ILE A 63 -16.00 -21.39 -14.98
CA ILE A 63 -14.72 -21.77 -15.58
C ILE A 63 -13.88 -22.56 -14.58
N VAL A 64 -13.77 -22.08 -13.35
CA VAL A 64 -13.01 -22.77 -12.29
C VAL A 64 -13.64 -24.12 -11.96
N ALA A 65 -14.96 -24.21 -11.85
CA ALA A 65 -15.66 -25.47 -11.60
C ALA A 65 -15.39 -26.49 -12.71
N THR A 66 -15.46 -26.06 -13.98
CA THR A 66 -15.22 -26.91 -15.14
C THR A 66 -13.77 -27.39 -15.19
N ALA A 67 -12.81 -26.50 -14.94
CA ALA A 67 -11.39 -26.85 -14.90
C ALA A 67 -11.09 -27.86 -13.79
N ARG A 68 -11.65 -27.66 -12.58
CA ARG A 68 -11.51 -28.60 -11.46
C ARG A 68 -12.15 -29.95 -11.76
N TRP A 69 -13.32 -29.96 -12.37
CA TRP A 69 -14.00 -31.19 -12.79
C TRP A 69 -13.14 -32.02 -13.76
N VAL A 70 -12.59 -31.37 -14.79
CA VAL A 70 -11.69 -32.02 -15.77
C VAL A 70 -10.44 -32.56 -15.08
N GLN A 71 -9.80 -31.77 -14.20
CA GLN A 71 -8.60 -32.17 -13.49
C GLN A 71 -8.84 -33.40 -12.58
N ILE A 72 -9.93 -33.39 -11.80
CA ILE A 72 -10.23 -34.48 -10.87
C ILE A 72 -10.61 -35.75 -11.63
N ASN A 73 -11.37 -35.65 -12.71
CA ASN A 73 -11.68 -36.81 -13.54
C ASN A 73 -10.44 -37.39 -14.24
N ALA A 74 -9.56 -36.53 -14.76
CA ALA A 74 -8.30 -36.97 -15.34
C ALA A 74 -7.42 -37.69 -14.31
N MET A 75 -7.36 -37.19 -13.08
CA MET A 75 -6.63 -37.84 -11.98
C MET A 75 -7.21 -39.23 -11.65
N GLY A 76 -8.54 -39.36 -11.60
CA GLY A 76 -9.20 -40.64 -11.37
C GLY A 76 -8.90 -41.67 -12.47
N GLN A 77 -8.93 -41.24 -13.74
CA GLN A 77 -8.56 -42.07 -14.88
C GLN A 77 -7.09 -42.50 -14.81
N GLN A 78 -6.18 -41.57 -14.55
CA GLN A 78 -4.75 -41.85 -14.43
C GLN A 78 -4.44 -42.85 -13.31
N MET A 79 -5.15 -42.77 -12.17
CA MET A 79 -5.00 -43.75 -11.07
C MET A 79 -5.47 -45.14 -11.48
N MET A 80 -6.61 -45.24 -12.19
CA MET A 80 -7.10 -46.52 -12.73
C MET A 80 -6.13 -47.13 -13.75
N ASP A 81 -5.58 -46.32 -14.65
CA ASP A 81 -4.64 -46.80 -15.67
C ASP A 81 -3.28 -47.20 -15.06
N SER A 82 -2.79 -46.44 -14.08
CA SER A 82 -1.55 -46.78 -13.36
C SER A 82 -1.71 -48.08 -12.59
N ALA A 83 -2.82 -48.25 -11.86
CA ALA A 83 -3.12 -49.50 -11.15
C ALA A 83 -3.25 -50.69 -12.11
N ARG A 84 -3.84 -50.51 -13.29
CA ARG A 84 -3.91 -51.53 -14.34
C ARG A 84 -2.52 -52.00 -14.78
N VAL A 85 -1.62 -51.05 -15.08
CA VAL A 85 -0.24 -51.36 -15.49
C VAL A 85 0.52 -52.08 -14.38
N GLU A 86 0.39 -51.61 -13.13
CA GLU A 86 1.05 -52.24 -11.99
C GLU A 86 0.55 -53.67 -11.71
N LEU A 87 -0.75 -53.91 -11.77
CA LEU A 87 -1.31 -55.26 -11.59
C LEU A 87 -0.83 -56.22 -12.69
N HIS A 88 -0.73 -55.76 -13.94
CA HIS A 88 -0.15 -56.55 -15.03
C HIS A 88 1.31 -56.87 -14.79
N PHE A 89 2.11 -55.88 -14.39
CA PHE A 89 3.54 -56.06 -14.11
C PHE A 89 3.77 -57.05 -12.96
N ILE A 90 2.99 -56.96 -11.88
CA ILE A 90 3.11 -57.89 -10.75
C ILE A 90 2.71 -59.31 -11.16
N ALA A 91 1.62 -59.45 -11.94
CA ALA A 91 1.20 -60.76 -12.44
C ALA A 91 2.26 -61.40 -13.34
N GLU A 92 2.89 -60.64 -14.23
CA GLU A 92 3.94 -61.08 -15.14
C GLU A 92 5.23 -61.44 -14.39
N LEU A 93 5.68 -60.60 -13.46
CA LEU A 93 6.85 -60.87 -12.61
C LEU A 93 6.65 -62.15 -11.77
N THR A 94 5.42 -62.36 -11.28
CA THR A 94 5.07 -63.54 -10.49
C THR A 94 5.10 -64.79 -11.37
N GLU A 95 4.51 -64.73 -12.56
CA GLU A 95 4.53 -65.81 -13.56
C GLU A 95 5.98 -66.19 -13.94
N GLU A 96 6.82 -65.21 -14.28
CA GLU A 96 8.21 -65.44 -14.70
C GLU A 96 9.06 -66.08 -13.60
N LYS A 97 8.93 -65.60 -12.35
CA LYS A 97 9.64 -66.19 -11.23
C LYS A 97 9.15 -67.59 -10.87
N LEU A 98 7.85 -67.86 -10.94
CA LEU A 98 7.28 -69.19 -10.70
C LEU A 98 7.70 -70.21 -11.77
N LYS A 99 7.91 -69.78 -13.02
CA LYS A 99 8.46 -70.65 -14.09
C LYS A 99 9.94 -70.98 -13.89
N HIS A 100 10.72 -70.07 -13.31
CA HIS A 100 12.17 -70.24 -13.13
C HIS A 100 12.57 -71.04 -11.88
N ILE A 101 11.62 -71.33 -10.98
CA ILE A 101 11.87 -72.20 -9.83
C ILE A 101 11.84 -73.65 -10.33
N GLU A 102 13.02 -74.21 -10.64
CA GLU A 102 13.17 -75.64 -10.94
C GLU A 102 12.68 -76.47 -9.75
N LEU A 103 11.48 -77.06 -9.88
CA LEU A 103 10.96 -78.06 -8.97
C LEU A 103 11.87 -79.29 -9.03
N GLN A 104 12.82 -79.40 -8.10
CA GLN A 104 13.72 -80.55 -8.01
C GLN A 104 13.04 -81.86 -7.58
N ASP A 105 11.75 -81.84 -7.21
CA ASP A 105 10.92 -83.04 -7.05
C ASP A 105 9.43 -82.70 -7.25
N PRO A 106 8.63 -83.51 -7.98
CA PRO A 106 7.19 -83.34 -8.15
C PRO A 106 6.43 -83.89 -6.93
N ILE A 107 6.92 -83.64 -5.73
CA ILE A 107 6.21 -83.95 -4.49
C ILE A 107 5.38 -82.71 -4.16
N GLU A 108 4.07 -82.91 -4.04
CA GLU A 108 3.06 -81.91 -3.66
C GLU A 108 3.62 -80.95 -2.59
N LEU A 109 4.05 -79.76 -3.01
CA LEU A 109 4.44 -78.70 -2.08
C LEU A 109 3.24 -78.44 -1.18
N THR A 110 3.39 -78.69 0.13
CA THR A 110 2.38 -78.37 1.13
C THR A 110 2.03 -76.88 1.04
N GLY A 111 0.78 -76.50 1.32
CA GLY A 111 0.30 -75.12 1.19
C GLY A 111 1.16 -74.06 1.92
N ASP A 112 1.86 -74.44 3.00
CA ASP A 112 2.80 -73.58 3.73
C ASP A 112 4.14 -73.35 3.01
N GLN A 113 4.62 -74.30 2.21
CA GLN A 113 5.85 -74.14 1.42
C GLN A 113 5.61 -73.19 0.23
N LEU A 114 4.46 -73.33 -0.42
CA LEU A 114 3.98 -72.42 -1.47
C LEU A 114 3.78 -70.98 -0.96
N LYS A 115 3.31 -70.84 0.27
CA LYS A 115 3.16 -69.54 0.96
C LYS A 115 4.51 -68.84 1.19
N ASN A 116 5.50 -69.56 1.69
CA ASN A 116 6.84 -69.00 1.92
C ASN A 116 7.49 -68.60 0.59
N LEU A 117 7.35 -69.45 -0.43
CA LEU A 117 7.85 -69.18 -1.78
C LEU A 117 7.25 -67.90 -2.37
N LEU A 118 5.92 -67.71 -2.29
CA LEU A 118 5.26 -66.49 -2.79
C LEU A 118 5.69 -65.25 -2.00
N SER A 119 5.89 -65.37 -0.69
CA SER A 119 6.32 -64.27 0.18
C SER A 119 7.77 -63.84 -0.09
N ASP A 120 8.65 -64.79 -0.44
CA ASP A 120 10.04 -64.53 -0.82
C ASP A 120 10.16 -64.00 -2.26
N THR A 121 9.22 -64.40 -3.13
CA THR A 121 9.21 -64.05 -4.55
C THR A 121 8.73 -62.62 -4.79
N ILE A 122 7.72 -62.17 -4.05
CA ILE A 122 7.06 -60.88 -4.24
C ILE A 122 7.34 -59.98 -3.03
N PRO A 123 8.15 -58.92 -3.20
CA PRO A 123 8.42 -57.98 -2.11
C PRO A 123 7.12 -57.41 -1.52
N ALA A 124 7.06 -57.28 -0.18
CA ALA A 124 5.86 -56.84 0.55
C ALA A 124 5.26 -55.51 0.03
N ARG A 125 6.08 -54.64 -0.58
CA ARG A 125 5.64 -53.38 -1.20
C ARG A 125 4.66 -53.57 -2.37
N TYR A 126 4.71 -54.68 -3.09
CA TYR A 126 3.82 -54.95 -4.24
C TYR A 126 2.47 -55.53 -3.81
N ILE A 127 2.37 -55.99 -2.56
CA ILE A 127 1.16 -56.49 -1.89
C ILE A 127 0.54 -55.37 -1.01
N ALA A 128 1.15 -54.18 -0.97
CA ALA A 128 0.63 -53.01 -0.27
C ALA A 128 -0.68 -52.49 -0.91
N ASP A 129 -1.34 -51.56 -0.23
CA ASP A 129 -2.54 -50.87 -0.71
C ASP A 129 -3.74 -51.78 -1.03
N GLY A 130 -3.88 -52.84 -0.24
CA GLY A 130 -5.04 -53.74 -0.29
C GLY A 130 -5.05 -54.70 -1.49
N ARG A 131 -3.91 -54.87 -2.18
CA ARG A 131 -3.74 -55.85 -3.24
C ARG A 131 -3.74 -57.26 -2.67
N GLN A 132 -4.41 -58.17 -3.38
CA GLN A 132 -4.45 -59.57 -3.01
C GLN A 132 -4.07 -60.42 -4.22
N LEU A 133 -3.20 -61.38 -3.99
CA LEU A 133 -2.74 -62.36 -4.96
C LEU A 133 -3.25 -63.74 -4.55
N LEU A 134 -3.84 -64.43 -5.50
CA LEU A 134 -4.40 -65.77 -5.38
C LEU A 134 -3.65 -66.69 -6.35
N LEU A 135 -3.11 -67.78 -5.86
CA LEU A 135 -2.56 -68.86 -6.67
C LEU A 135 -3.57 -70.01 -6.68
N SER A 136 -3.95 -70.48 -7.86
CA SER A 136 -4.88 -71.61 -8.03
C SER A 136 -4.21 -72.81 -8.70
N ASP A 137 -4.70 -74.01 -8.38
CA ASP A 137 -4.36 -75.25 -9.07
C ASP A 137 -5.04 -75.34 -10.45
N VAL A 138 -4.74 -76.42 -11.19
CA VAL A 138 -5.31 -76.70 -12.52
C VAL A 138 -6.84 -76.86 -12.53
N ASN A 139 -7.45 -77.11 -11.37
CA ASN A 139 -8.90 -77.22 -11.18
C ASN A 139 -9.54 -75.89 -10.72
N GLY A 140 -8.76 -74.80 -10.62
CA GLY A 140 -9.24 -73.49 -10.19
C GLY A 140 -9.43 -73.33 -8.68
N ILE A 141 -8.92 -74.26 -7.87
CA ILE A 141 -8.96 -74.20 -6.40
C ILE A 141 -7.79 -73.35 -5.91
N ILE A 142 -8.06 -72.38 -5.04
CA ILE A 142 -7.04 -71.48 -4.49
C ILE A 142 -6.16 -72.25 -3.50
N VAL A 143 -4.88 -72.44 -3.85
CA VAL A 143 -3.89 -73.17 -3.05
C VAL A 143 -3.11 -72.26 -2.10
N ALA A 144 -2.88 -71.00 -2.48
CA ALA A 144 -2.16 -70.02 -1.66
C ALA A 144 -2.65 -68.58 -1.91
N THR A 145 -2.53 -67.72 -0.90
CA THR A 145 -2.94 -66.30 -0.96
C THR A 145 -1.91 -65.38 -0.31
N LEU A 146 -1.74 -64.18 -0.86
CA LEU A 146 -0.84 -63.14 -0.35
C LEU A 146 -1.55 -61.77 -0.42
N PRO A 147 -1.73 -61.03 0.69
CA PRO A 147 -1.38 -61.39 2.05
C PRO A 147 -2.25 -62.54 2.57
N HIS A 148 -1.68 -63.35 3.46
CA HIS A 148 -2.29 -64.61 3.86
C HIS A 148 -3.67 -64.39 4.50
N THR A 149 -4.70 -64.89 3.82
CA THR A 149 -6.08 -64.82 4.28
C THR A 149 -6.74 -66.19 4.14
N ALA A 150 -7.04 -66.81 5.28
CA ALA A 150 -7.71 -68.11 5.36
C ALA A 150 -9.14 -68.12 4.76
N LYS A 151 -9.69 -66.94 4.44
CA LYS A 151 -11.04 -66.78 3.87
C LYS A 151 -11.17 -67.30 2.43
N HIS A 152 -10.07 -67.31 1.67
CA HIS A 152 -10.07 -67.60 0.24
C HIS A 152 -9.42 -68.94 -0.13
N GLN A 153 -8.57 -69.49 0.75
CA GLN A 153 -7.85 -70.73 0.51
C GLN A 153 -8.81 -71.94 0.50
N GLY A 154 -8.61 -72.88 -0.43
CA GLY A 154 -9.45 -74.06 -0.61
C GLY A 154 -10.80 -73.82 -1.28
N ARG A 155 -11.11 -72.58 -1.68
CA ARG A 155 -12.32 -72.25 -2.47
C ARG A 155 -11.97 -72.18 -3.95
N HIS A 156 -12.95 -72.47 -4.80
CA HIS A 156 -12.82 -72.25 -6.24
C HIS A 156 -12.79 -70.74 -6.55
N ILE A 157 -11.96 -70.32 -7.49
CA ILE A 157 -11.73 -68.91 -7.79
C ILE A 157 -13.00 -68.15 -8.21
N SER A 158 -13.93 -68.82 -8.91
CA SER A 158 -15.22 -68.23 -9.30
C SER A 158 -16.17 -67.92 -8.15
N ASN A 159 -15.98 -68.55 -6.99
CA ASN A 159 -16.76 -68.26 -5.79
C ASN A 159 -16.22 -67.05 -5.01
N VAL A 160 -14.98 -66.64 -5.30
CA VAL A 160 -14.32 -65.49 -4.65
C VAL A 160 -14.40 -64.25 -5.55
N LEU A 161 -14.18 -64.45 -6.85
CA LEU A 161 -14.28 -63.43 -7.89
C LEU A 161 -15.47 -63.78 -8.79
N GLU A 162 -16.60 -63.12 -8.55
CA GLU A 162 -17.75 -63.27 -9.44
C GLU A 162 -17.38 -62.72 -10.84
N HIS A 163 -17.80 -63.44 -11.88
CA HIS A 163 -17.39 -63.23 -13.28
C HIS A 163 -15.93 -63.62 -13.62
N SER A 164 -15.27 -64.47 -12.82
CA SER A 164 -13.91 -64.96 -13.12
C SER A 164 -13.82 -65.93 -14.30
N GLU A 165 -14.93 -66.50 -14.78
CA GLU A 165 -14.96 -67.45 -15.89
C GLU A 165 -14.41 -66.84 -17.20
N LEU A 166 -14.46 -65.51 -17.33
CA LEU A 166 -13.87 -64.77 -18.45
C LEU A 166 -12.38 -64.41 -18.23
N LEU A 167 -11.85 -64.58 -17.03
CA LEU A 167 -10.44 -64.35 -16.72
C LEU A 167 -9.60 -65.61 -17.01
N THR A 168 -10.12 -66.79 -16.69
CA THR A 168 -9.43 -68.09 -16.88
C THR A 168 -9.39 -68.56 -18.35
N VAL A 169 -10.43 -68.25 -19.13
CA VAL A 169 -10.55 -68.66 -20.55
C VAL A 169 -9.61 -67.88 -21.48
N PHE A 170 -9.23 -66.64 -21.14
CA PHE A 170 -8.47 -65.74 -22.02
C PHE A 170 -6.99 -65.56 -21.61
N GLY A 171 -6.43 -66.45 -20.78
CA GLY A 171 -5.16 -66.31 -20.08
C GLY A 171 -3.86 -66.08 -20.89
N LYS A 172 -3.93 -65.92 -22.23
CA LYS A 172 -2.80 -65.48 -23.07
C LYS A 172 -2.94 -64.05 -23.64
N GLN A 173 -4.14 -63.45 -23.62
CA GLN A 173 -4.40 -62.06 -24.03
C GLN A 173 -4.97 -61.28 -22.84
N ALA A 174 -4.11 -60.98 -21.87
CA ALA A 174 -4.49 -60.42 -20.58
C ALA A 174 -5.06 -58.99 -20.71
N ASN A 175 -6.38 -58.85 -20.61
CA ASN A 175 -7.01 -57.56 -20.29
C ASN A 175 -7.41 -57.56 -18.82
N SER A 176 -6.99 -56.53 -18.07
CA SER A 176 -7.49 -56.31 -16.72
C SER A 176 -9.00 -56.12 -16.77
N ARG A 177 -9.76 -56.72 -15.85
CA ARG A 177 -11.22 -56.54 -15.80
C ARG A 177 -11.68 -56.10 -14.43
N GLN A 178 -12.80 -55.39 -14.41
CA GLN A 178 -13.53 -55.15 -13.18
C GLN A 178 -14.26 -56.43 -12.79
N VAL A 179 -14.04 -56.88 -11.57
CA VAL A 179 -14.67 -58.07 -10.96
C VAL A 179 -15.29 -57.68 -9.63
N ILE A 180 -16.24 -58.48 -9.17
CA ILE A 180 -16.86 -58.30 -7.87
C ILE A 180 -16.23 -59.31 -6.91
N VAL A 181 -15.65 -58.81 -5.83
CA VAL A 181 -15.02 -59.63 -4.78
C VAL A 181 -16.06 -59.88 -3.70
N ASN A 182 -16.30 -61.16 -3.38
CA ASN A 182 -17.27 -61.59 -2.36
C ASN A 182 -18.67 -60.93 -2.50
N GLY A 183 -19.14 -60.71 -3.73
CA GLY A 183 -20.48 -60.17 -4.03
C GLY A 183 -20.72 -58.70 -3.65
N THR A 184 -19.69 -57.93 -3.22
CA THR A 184 -19.90 -56.58 -2.65
C THR A 184 -18.91 -55.52 -3.13
N ASP A 185 -17.63 -55.85 -3.31
CA ASP A 185 -16.61 -54.87 -3.66
C ASP A 185 -16.18 -54.97 -5.12
N ASN A 186 -16.30 -53.88 -5.88
CA ASN A 186 -15.70 -53.79 -7.21
C ASN A 186 -14.17 -53.75 -7.08
N ALA A 187 -13.47 -54.63 -7.79
CA ALA A 187 -12.02 -54.69 -7.84
C ALA A 187 -11.53 -54.74 -9.28
N LEU A 188 -10.31 -54.27 -9.51
CA LEU A 188 -9.60 -54.51 -10.76
C LEU A 188 -8.77 -55.78 -10.61
N ALA A 189 -8.95 -56.75 -11.51
CA ALA A 189 -8.24 -58.04 -11.46
C ALA A 189 -7.52 -58.36 -12.78
N VAL A 190 -6.40 -59.06 -12.65
CA VAL A 190 -5.58 -59.60 -13.73
C VAL A 190 -5.30 -61.07 -13.44
N HIS A 191 -5.52 -61.94 -14.43
CA HIS A 191 -5.26 -63.37 -14.34
C HIS A 191 -4.24 -63.80 -15.41
N ARG A 192 -3.33 -64.70 -15.02
CA ARG A 192 -2.34 -65.34 -15.89
C ARG A 192 -2.38 -66.85 -15.66
N ASN A 193 -2.38 -67.61 -16.75
CA ASN A 193 -2.37 -69.07 -16.69
C ASN A 193 -0.94 -69.57 -16.43
N LEU A 194 -0.81 -70.61 -15.59
CA LEU A 194 0.47 -71.28 -15.33
C LEU A 194 0.43 -72.73 -15.85
N ASP A 195 1.60 -73.29 -16.11
CA ASP A 195 1.74 -74.71 -16.44
C ASP A 195 1.68 -75.58 -15.16
N ALA A 196 1.33 -76.87 -15.32
CA ALA A 196 1.20 -77.80 -14.21
C ALA A 196 2.48 -77.90 -13.34
N PRO A 197 2.38 -78.04 -12.00
CA PRO A 197 1.17 -78.37 -11.21
C PRO A 197 0.26 -77.18 -10.86
N TYR A 198 0.60 -75.96 -11.27
CA TYR A 198 -0.22 -74.77 -11.01
C TYR A 198 -1.23 -74.54 -12.15
N GLY A 199 -2.36 -73.90 -11.85
CA GLY A 199 -3.37 -73.54 -12.87
C GLY A 199 -3.36 -72.05 -13.23
N GLY A 200 -3.06 -71.16 -12.28
CA GLY A 200 -2.93 -69.74 -12.60
C GLY A 200 -2.71 -68.83 -11.39
N VAL A 201 -2.29 -67.60 -11.68
CA VAL A 201 -2.10 -66.51 -10.71
C VAL A 201 -3.11 -65.42 -11.01
N THR A 202 -3.83 -64.99 -9.98
CA THR A 202 -4.76 -63.86 -10.06
C THR A 202 -4.36 -62.82 -9.05
N ILE A 203 -4.15 -61.59 -9.51
CA ILE A 203 -3.98 -60.44 -8.63
C ILE A 203 -5.17 -59.51 -8.79
N PHE A 204 -5.68 -59.00 -7.69
CA PHE A 204 -6.74 -58.01 -7.71
C PHE A 204 -6.55 -56.92 -6.65
N GLN A 205 -7.13 -55.75 -6.91
CA GLN A 205 -7.15 -54.63 -5.99
C GLN A 205 -8.56 -54.03 -5.91
N PRO A 206 -9.16 -53.91 -4.71
CA PRO A 206 -10.45 -53.24 -4.54
C PRO A 206 -10.39 -51.78 -4.99
N THR A 207 -11.35 -51.38 -5.82
CA THR A 207 -11.48 -50.00 -6.32
C THR A 207 -11.77 -49.00 -5.21
N SER A 208 -12.42 -49.44 -4.12
CA SER A 208 -12.69 -48.65 -2.92
C SER A 208 -11.40 -48.16 -2.24
N ILE A 209 -10.37 -49.02 -2.19
CA ILE A 209 -9.05 -48.70 -1.65
C ILE A 209 -8.24 -47.89 -2.66
N MET A 210 -8.24 -48.33 -3.93
CA MET A 210 -7.52 -47.67 -5.03
C MET A 210 -7.95 -46.19 -5.21
N LEU A 211 -9.24 -45.89 -5.08
CA LEU A 211 -9.80 -44.53 -5.24
C LEU A 211 -9.99 -43.80 -3.90
N ALA A 212 -9.51 -44.33 -2.77
CA ALA A 212 -9.69 -43.69 -1.47
C ALA A 212 -9.05 -42.29 -1.41
N THR A 213 -7.81 -42.18 -1.90
CA THR A 213 -7.06 -40.92 -2.01
C THR A 213 -7.69 -39.94 -3.01
N TRP A 214 -8.23 -40.46 -4.12
CA TRP A 214 -8.99 -39.65 -5.08
C TRP A 214 -10.27 -39.09 -4.45
N ARG A 215 -11.02 -39.90 -3.69
CA ARG A 215 -12.22 -39.46 -2.97
C ARG A 215 -11.91 -38.43 -1.90
N ASP A 216 -10.83 -38.59 -1.15
CA ASP A 216 -10.39 -37.62 -0.16
C ASP A 216 -10.03 -36.28 -0.82
N THR A 217 -9.27 -36.33 -1.92
CA THR A 217 -8.92 -35.16 -2.73
C THR A 217 -10.15 -34.49 -3.34
N LEU A 218 -11.12 -35.27 -3.84
CA LEU A 218 -12.40 -34.78 -4.35
C LEU A 218 -13.16 -34.04 -3.24
N SER A 219 -13.30 -34.64 -2.06
CA SER A 219 -14.04 -34.04 -0.94
C SER A 219 -13.43 -32.72 -0.47
N THR A 220 -12.09 -32.67 -0.34
CA THR A 220 -11.36 -31.46 0.06
C THR A 220 -11.49 -30.36 -0.99
N ASN A 221 -11.36 -30.68 -2.28
CA ASN A 221 -11.50 -29.69 -3.35
C ASN A 221 -12.94 -29.17 -3.47
N VAL A 222 -13.95 -30.03 -3.32
CA VAL A 222 -15.36 -29.61 -3.32
C VAL A 222 -15.63 -28.68 -2.13
N LEU A 223 -15.14 -29.01 -0.93
CA LEU A 223 -15.30 -28.18 0.27
C LEU A 223 -14.65 -26.80 0.08
N LEU A 224 -13.42 -26.74 -0.44
CA LEU A 224 -12.72 -25.48 -0.73
C LEU A 224 -13.45 -24.66 -1.80
N PHE A 225 -13.94 -25.30 -2.86
CA PHE A 225 -14.67 -24.62 -3.93
C PHE A 225 -16.00 -24.03 -3.43
N VAL A 226 -16.78 -24.80 -2.66
CA VAL A 226 -18.03 -24.32 -2.06
C VAL A 226 -17.74 -23.17 -1.09
N GLY A 227 -16.74 -23.32 -0.21
CA GLY A 227 -16.39 -22.28 0.77
C GLY A 227 -15.97 -20.97 0.11
N THR A 228 -15.06 -21.04 -0.87
CA THR A 228 -14.61 -19.85 -1.62
C THR A 228 -15.75 -19.21 -2.43
N SER A 229 -16.61 -20.01 -3.06
CA SER A 229 -17.78 -19.51 -3.79
C SER A 229 -18.79 -18.81 -2.88
N SER A 230 -19.06 -19.38 -1.70
CA SER A 230 -19.95 -18.76 -0.70
C SER A 230 -19.41 -17.43 -0.20
N ILE A 231 -18.10 -17.33 0.11
CA ILE A 231 -17.47 -16.07 0.53
C ILE A 231 -17.59 -15.02 -0.58
N LEU A 232 -17.29 -15.40 -1.82
CA LEU A 232 -17.37 -14.49 -2.97
C LEU A 232 -18.80 -13.97 -3.19
N LEU A 233 -19.81 -14.83 -3.04
CA LEU A 233 -21.22 -14.46 -3.12
C LEU A 233 -21.65 -13.54 -1.96
N VAL A 234 -21.16 -13.77 -0.75
CA VAL A 234 -21.43 -12.89 0.41
C VAL A 234 -20.82 -11.51 0.20
N VAL A 235 -19.58 -11.43 -0.28
CA VAL A 235 -18.92 -10.16 -0.61
C VAL A 235 -19.68 -9.42 -1.71
N LEU A 236 -20.12 -10.15 -2.75
CA LEU A 236 -20.93 -9.59 -3.82
C LEU A 236 -22.25 -9.03 -3.28
N TYR A 237 -22.98 -9.81 -2.47
CA TYR A 237 -24.21 -9.36 -1.83
C TYR A 237 -23.98 -8.13 -0.96
N ALA A 238 -22.93 -8.13 -0.12
CA ALA A 238 -22.59 -7.00 0.74
C ALA A 238 -22.29 -5.73 -0.07
N TYR A 239 -21.54 -5.84 -1.17
CA TYR A 239 -21.25 -4.72 -2.07
C TYR A 239 -22.51 -4.10 -2.65
N PHE A 240 -23.45 -4.93 -3.15
CA PHE A 240 -24.71 -4.43 -3.69
C PHE A 240 -25.65 -3.88 -2.61
N ALA A 241 -25.75 -4.55 -1.46
CA ALA A 241 -26.56 -4.11 -0.33
C ALA A 241 -26.05 -2.78 0.25
N GLN A 242 -24.72 -2.57 0.28
CA GLN A 242 -24.13 -1.30 0.67
C GLN A 242 -24.43 -0.21 -0.36
N GLY A 243 -24.36 -0.53 -1.66
CA GLY A 243 -24.67 0.39 -2.74
C GLY A 243 -26.14 0.84 -2.77
N THR A 244 -27.10 -0.03 -2.44
CA THR A 244 -28.51 0.34 -2.34
C THR A 244 -28.80 1.17 -1.09
N ARG A 245 -28.25 0.79 0.07
CA ARG A 245 -28.42 1.53 1.33
C ARG A 245 -27.88 2.97 1.26
N ALA A 246 -26.72 3.16 0.62
CA ALA A 246 -26.17 4.51 0.44
C ALA A 246 -27.11 5.42 -0.38
N ARG A 247 -27.70 4.88 -1.46
CA ARG A 247 -28.64 5.63 -2.31
C ARG A 247 -29.93 6.00 -1.59
N GLU A 248 -30.49 5.10 -0.79
CA GLU A 248 -31.70 5.38 0.00
C GLU A 248 -31.46 6.47 1.04
N ALA A 249 -30.28 6.49 1.68
CA ALA A 249 -29.90 7.53 2.64
C ALA A 249 -29.79 8.92 1.97
N ASP A 250 -29.14 9.01 0.80
CA ASP A 250 -29.00 10.27 0.06
C ASP A 250 -30.34 10.81 -0.43
N GLN A 251 -31.26 9.94 -0.86
CA GLN A 251 -32.60 10.33 -1.29
C GLN A 251 -33.45 10.87 -0.13
N LEU A 252 -33.37 10.25 1.05
CA LEU A 252 -34.11 10.70 2.22
C LEU A 252 -33.58 12.05 2.74
N LEU A 253 -32.26 12.24 2.74
CA LEU A 253 -31.63 13.48 3.17
C LEU A 253 -32.00 14.65 2.26
N SER A 254 -31.90 14.46 0.94
CA SER A 254 -32.25 15.49 -0.05
C SER A 254 -33.73 15.88 -0.03
N ALA A 255 -34.63 14.91 0.18
CA ALA A 255 -36.07 15.18 0.32
C ALA A 255 -36.40 15.96 1.61
N THR A 256 -35.67 15.71 2.68
CA THR A 256 -35.85 16.40 3.97
C THR A 256 -35.37 17.85 3.89
N ASN A 257 -34.16 18.10 3.35
CA ASN A 257 -33.62 19.46 3.21
C ASN A 257 -34.56 20.37 2.38
N ARG A 258 -35.05 19.89 1.23
CA ARG A 258 -35.97 20.68 0.38
C ARG A 258 -37.26 21.12 1.10
N ARG A 259 -37.80 20.27 1.98
CA ARG A 259 -39.00 20.61 2.76
C ARG A 259 -38.71 21.68 3.82
N PHE A 260 -37.54 21.62 4.44
CA PHE A 260 -37.09 22.62 5.41
C PHE A 260 -36.87 24.00 4.77
N ASP A 261 -36.18 24.05 3.62
CA ASP A 261 -35.92 25.33 2.93
C ASP A 261 -37.21 26.04 2.48
N THR A 262 -38.18 25.27 1.97
CA THR A 262 -39.47 25.82 1.54
C THR A 262 -40.26 26.46 2.70
N ALA A 263 -40.18 25.88 3.90
CA ALA A 263 -40.87 26.39 5.08
C ALA A 263 -40.24 27.71 5.58
N LEU A 264 -38.91 27.80 5.58
CA LEU A 264 -38.16 28.98 6.01
C LEU A 264 -38.39 30.19 5.08
N MET A 265 -38.43 29.96 3.77
CA MET A 265 -38.66 30.99 2.76
C MET A 265 -40.00 31.73 2.94
N ARG A 266 -41.08 31.01 3.22
CA ARG A 266 -42.41 31.62 3.41
C ARG A 266 -42.51 32.47 4.68
N GLY A 267 -41.70 32.19 5.70
CA GLY A 267 -41.66 32.93 6.95
C GLY A 267 -40.72 34.14 6.95
N LYS A 268 -40.09 34.48 5.81
CA LYS A 268 -38.95 35.43 5.75
C LYS A 268 -37.89 35.13 6.82
N CYS A 269 -37.62 33.84 7.05
CA CYS A 269 -36.66 33.37 8.03
C CYS A 269 -35.42 32.77 7.33
N GLY A 270 -34.24 33.22 7.73
CA GLY A 270 -32.94 32.66 7.33
C GLY A 270 -32.39 31.77 8.44
N LEU A 271 -31.84 30.60 8.11
CA LEU A 271 -31.07 29.80 9.06
C LEU A 271 -29.60 30.19 8.92
N TRP A 272 -28.91 30.28 10.04
CA TRP A 272 -27.47 30.50 10.06
C TRP A 272 -26.81 29.69 11.17
N ASP A 273 -25.58 29.26 10.91
CA ASP A 273 -24.74 28.50 11.84
C ASP A 273 -23.36 29.12 11.85
N TRP A 274 -22.93 29.60 13.02
CA TRP A 274 -21.63 30.23 13.19
C TRP A 274 -20.73 29.38 14.09
N ASP A 275 -19.66 28.87 13.48
CA ASP A 275 -18.50 28.36 14.20
C ASP A 275 -17.64 29.53 14.69
N ILE A 276 -17.82 29.91 15.96
CA ILE A 276 -17.13 31.04 16.58
C ILE A 276 -15.61 30.81 16.62
N SER A 277 -15.18 29.56 16.82
CA SER A 277 -13.76 29.21 16.93
C SER A 277 -13.02 29.34 15.59
N ARG A 278 -13.72 29.07 14.47
CA ARG A 278 -13.14 29.09 13.12
C ARG A 278 -13.49 30.33 12.31
N GLY A 279 -14.40 31.17 12.81
CA GLY A 279 -14.87 32.37 12.11
C GLY A 279 -15.63 32.07 10.81
N SER A 280 -16.16 30.85 10.65
CA SER A 280 -16.94 30.47 9.48
C SER A 280 -18.43 30.49 9.79
N ILE A 281 -19.19 31.21 8.97
CA ILE A 281 -20.64 31.35 9.13
C ILE A 281 -21.31 30.71 7.92
N TYR A 282 -22.25 29.81 8.17
CA TYR A 282 -23.09 29.20 7.16
C TYR A 282 -24.43 29.92 7.10
N TRP A 283 -24.93 30.17 5.89
CA TRP A 283 -26.26 30.73 5.61
C TRP A 283 -27.07 29.78 4.75
N SER A 284 -28.33 29.57 5.13
CA SER A 284 -29.28 28.88 4.26
C SER A 284 -29.57 29.67 2.98
N GLU A 285 -30.12 28.98 1.99
CA GLU A 285 -30.62 29.61 0.76
C GLU A 285 -31.66 30.71 1.05
N SER A 286 -32.47 30.50 2.09
CA SER A 286 -33.45 31.50 2.53
C SER A 286 -32.83 32.77 3.12
N MET A 287 -31.69 32.66 3.80
CA MET A 287 -30.96 33.82 4.32
C MET A 287 -30.38 34.69 3.20
N HIS A 288 -29.83 34.05 2.16
CA HIS A 288 -29.38 34.75 0.95
C HIS A 288 -30.55 35.47 0.26
N THR A 289 -31.71 34.81 0.19
CA THR A 289 -32.90 35.41 -0.44
C THR A 289 -33.45 36.59 0.35
N ILE A 290 -33.44 36.57 1.69
CA ILE A 290 -33.86 37.70 2.53
C ILE A 290 -33.01 38.95 2.26
N LEU A 291 -31.73 38.76 1.96
CA LEU A 291 -30.81 39.83 1.58
C LEU A 291 -30.70 40.01 0.06
N GLY A 292 -31.52 39.32 -0.74
CA GLY A 292 -31.55 39.41 -2.20
C GLY A 292 -30.23 39.06 -2.90
N LEU A 293 -29.37 38.30 -2.24
CA LEU A 293 -28.10 37.84 -2.78
C LEU A 293 -28.41 36.65 -3.71
N GLU A 294 -27.92 36.70 -4.95
CA GLU A 294 -27.94 35.53 -5.82
C GLU A 294 -27.06 34.45 -5.18
N HIS A 295 -27.58 33.23 -5.06
CA HIS A 295 -26.77 32.09 -4.65
C HIS A 295 -25.81 31.78 -5.81
N ASP A 296 -24.64 32.42 -5.80
CA ASP A 296 -23.64 32.20 -6.82
C ASP A 296 -23.07 30.78 -6.63
N ASN A 297 -23.59 29.84 -7.43
CA ASN A 297 -23.14 28.45 -7.47
C ASN A 297 -21.68 28.32 -7.97
N SER A 298 -21.01 29.43 -8.26
CA SER A 298 -19.61 29.50 -8.70
C SER A 298 -18.72 30.24 -7.69
N ASP A 299 -18.24 29.50 -6.67
CA ASP A 299 -16.81 29.41 -6.28
C ASP A 299 -16.55 29.07 -4.79
N THR A 300 -17.57 28.97 -3.93
CA THR A 300 -17.43 28.35 -2.59
C THR A 300 -18.67 27.52 -2.24
N GLY A 301 -18.72 26.31 -2.78
CA GLY A 301 -19.94 25.49 -2.89
C GLY A 301 -20.49 24.84 -1.62
N ASP A 302 -20.74 25.58 -0.52
CA ASP A 302 -21.44 25.05 0.67
C ASP A 302 -22.24 26.12 1.45
N GLY A 303 -22.60 27.27 0.85
CA GLY A 303 -23.39 28.31 1.56
C GLY A 303 -22.66 28.98 2.73
N VAL A 304 -21.33 28.84 2.79
CA VAL A 304 -20.48 29.46 3.82
C VAL A 304 -20.12 30.88 3.39
N VAL A 305 -20.46 31.84 4.23
CA VAL A 305 -20.21 33.26 4.05
C VAL A 305 -19.11 33.69 5.01
N GLY A 306 -18.12 34.41 4.49
CA GLY A 306 -16.98 34.83 5.31
C GLY A 306 -17.40 35.85 6.37
N PHE A 307 -16.77 35.81 7.54
CA PHE A 307 -16.98 36.81 8.60
C PHE A 307 -16.87 38.24 8.07
N SER A 308 -15.85 38.52 7.24
CA SER A 308 -15.67 39.82 6.60
C SER A 308 -16.81 40.19 5.66
N GLN A 309 -17.44 39.22 5.00
CA GLN A 309 -18.56 39.47 4.10
C GLN A 309 -19.84 39.79 4.88
N ILE A 310 -20.09 39.16 6.03
CA ILE A 310 -21.25 39.47 6.88
C ILE A 310 -21.05 40.77 7.66
N ALA A 311 -19.86 41.01 8.20
CA ALA A 311 -19.52 42.27 8.85
C ALA A 311 -19.70 43.45 7.88
N ASN A 312 -19.33 43.26 6.60
CA ASN A 312 -19.60 44.24 5.54
C ASN A 312 -21.08 44.44 5.22
N LEU A 313 -21.96 43.53 5.62
CA LEU A 313 -23.40 43.66 5.47
C LEU A 313 -24.05 44.23 6.72
N MET A 314 -23.45 44.17 7.91
CA MET A 314 -24.03 44.75 9.12
C MET A 314 -23.82 46.26 9.19
N HIS A 315 -24.74 46.95 9.87
CA HIS A 315 -24.65 48.37 10.10
C HIS A 315 -23.72 48.66 11.28
N GLU A 316 -22.79 49.59 11.10
CA GLU A 316 -21.69 49.84 12.04
C GLU A 316 -22.14 50.34 13.43
N ASP A 317 -23.26 51.08 13.49
CA ASP A 317 -23.87 51.54 14.75
C ASP A 317 -24.53 50.43 15.57
N ASP A 318 -24.82 49.30 14.93
CA ASP A 318 -25.39 48.15 15.61
C ASP A 318 -24.24 47.22 16.07
N PRO A 319 -24.46 46.33 17.06
CA PRO A 319 -23.37 45.56 17.66
C PRO A 319 -22.66 44.67 16.62
N ASP A 320 -21.33 44.79 16.52
CA ASP A 320 -20.51 43.95 15.63
C ASP A 320 -20.60 42.48 16.06
N LEU A 321 -20.42 41.57 15.12
CA LEU A 321 -20.33 40.13 15.36
C LEU A 321 -19.30 39.81 16.46
N TYR A 322 -18.19 40.55 16.58
CA TYR A 322 -17.24 40.35 17.68
C TYR A 322 -17.86 40.54 19.07
N SER A 323 -18.79 41.50 19.24
CA SER A 323 -19.51 41.67 20.50
C SER A 323 -20.42 40.47 20.79
N ILE A 324 -20.98 39.87 19.74
CA ILE A 324 -21.79 38.65 19.82
C ILE A 324 -20.90 37.45 20.20
N ALA A 325 -19.69 37.37 19.65
CA ALA A 325 -18.70 36.36 20.03
C ALA A 325 -18.21 36.52 21.48
N ASP A 326 -17.93 37.75 21.93
CA ASP A 326 -17.51 38.03 23.30
C ASP A 326 -18.60 37.70 24.33
N MET A 327 -19.88 37.97 24.03
CA MET A 327 -21.01 37.56 24.90
C MET A 327 -21.08 36.04 25.09
N VAL A 328 -20.75 35.26 24.05
CA VAL A 328 -20.75 33.79 24.15
C VAL A 328 -19.48 33.27 24.82
N LEU A 329 -18.31 33.81 24.49
CA LEU A 329 -17.01 33.29 24.94
C LEU A 329 -16.56 33.82 26.32
N VAL A 330 -16.88 35.08 26.64
CA VAL A 330 -16.44 35.77 27.86
C VAL A 330 -17.58 35.86 28.88
N GLU A 331 -18.78 36.24 28.44
CA GLU A 331 -19.95 36.37 29.33
C GLU A 331 -20.74 35.06 29.48
N ASN A 332 -20.38 34.02 28.72
CA ASN A 332 -20.95 32.67 28.81
C ASN A 332 -22.47 32.62 28.56
N ALA A 333 -22.97 33.46 27.65
CA ALA A 333 -24.38 33.53 27.30
C ALA A 333 -24.87 32.25 26.61
N GLU A 334 -25.98 31.67 27.07
CA GLU A 334 -26.56 30.45 26.48
C GLU A 334 -27.41 30.71 25.21
N ALA A 335 -27.87 31.96 25.03
CA ALA A 335 -28.68 32.38 23.90
C ALA A 335 -28.47 33.85 23.53
N ILE A 336 -28.72 34.20 22.27
CA ILE A 336 -28.54 35.56 21.73
C ILE A 336 -29.85 36.02 21.08
N ASP A 337 -30.30 37.21 21.45
CA ASP A 337 -31.44 37.92 20.84
C ASP A 337 -31.02 39.39 20.57
N ARG A 338 -30.92 39.76 19.28
CA ARG A 338 -30.42 41.07 18.85
C ARG A 338 -31.16 41.57 17.61
N LEU A 339 -31.37 42.88 17.58
CA LEU A 339 -31.90 43.61 16.43
C LEU A 339 -30.79 44.50 15.86
N PHE A 340 -30.54 44.37 14.57
CA PHE A 340 -29.54 45.17 13.87
C PHE A 340 -29.88 45.24 12.38
N ARG A 341 -29.30 46.19 11.68
CA ARG A 341 -29.52 46.38 10.25
C ARG A 341 -28.48 45.60 9.47
N MET A 342 -28.96 44.93 8.42
CA MET A 342 -28.14 44.28 7.42
C MET A 342 -28.42 44.84 6.02
N LYS A 343 -27.41 44.85 5.17
CA LYS A 343 -27.50 45.40 3.82
C LYS A 343 -28.03 44.33 2.87
N HIS A 344 -29.14 44.62 2.21
CA HIS A 344 -29.66 43.84 1.11
C HIS A 344 -28.87 44.14 -0.17
N ASN A 345 -28.87 43.22 -1.14
CA ASN A 345 -28.14 43.30 -2.40
C ASN A 345 -28.61 44.47 -3.29
N ASN A 346 -29.91 44.76 -3.28
CA ASN A 346 -30.48 45.98 -3.85
C ASN A 346 -30.00 47.28 -3.14
N GLY A 347 -29.16 47.16 -2.11
CA GLY A 347 -28.52 48.22 -1.37
C GLY A 347 -29.31 48.77 -0.18
N GLN A 348 -30.54 48.31 0.06
CA GLN A 348 -31.38 48.79 1.16
C GLN A 348 -30.97 48.18 2.51
N TRP A 349 -31.10 48.95 3.59
CA TRP A 349 -30.92 48.43 4.94
C TRP A 349 -32.19 47.69 5.35
N VAL A 350 -32.02 46.40 5.62
CA VAL A 350 -33.02 45.49 6.13
C VAL A 350 -32.81 45.32 7.62
N TRP A 351 -33.82 45.59 8.43
CA TRP A 351 -33.75 45.31 9.86
C TRP A 351 -33.87 43.82 10.08
N ILE A 352 -32.86 43.22 10.70
CA ILE A 352 -32.78 41.80 10.98
C ILE A 352 -32.89 41.60 12.48
N HIS A 353 -33.87 40.79 12.86
CA HIS A 353 -34.03 40.27 14.21
C HIS A 353 -33.43 38.86 14.28
N LEU A 354 -32.31 38.77 14.99
CA LEU A 354 -31.49 37.57 15.08
C LEU A 354 -31.71 36.85 16.41
N ARG A 355 -31.94 35.54 16.36
CA ARG A 355 -32.13 34.67 17.52
C ARG A 355 -31.33 33.38 17.39
N ALA A 356 -30.48 33.08 18.37
CA ALA A 356 -29.67 31.87 18.36
C ALA A 356 -29.48 31.24 19.75
N GLN A 357 -29.18 29.95 19.76
CA GLN A 357 -28.74 29.20 20.94
C GLN A 357 -27.32 28.70 20.75
N VAL A 358 -26.57 28.65 21.84
CA VAL A 358 -25.20 28.12 21.84
C VAL A 358 -25.25 26.60 22.00
N SER A 359 -24.71 25.90 21.00
CA SER A 359 -24.58 24.44 20.96
C SER A 359 -23.12 24.04 21.08
N HIS A 360 -22.83 23.06 21.93
CA HIS A 360 -21.50 22.51 22.13
C HIS A 360 -21.46 21.10 21.50
N ARG A 361 -21.19 20.99 20.20
CA ARG A 361 -21.00 19.68 19.54
C ARG A 361 -19.68 19.02 19.98
N LEU A 362 -19.53 17.71 19.67
CA LEU A 362 -18.60 16.67 20.18
C LEU A 362 -17.09 16.95 20.39
N ARG A 363 -16.65 18.20 20.44
CA ARG A 363 -15.27 18.61 20.77
C ARG A 363 -15.10 19.83 21.66
N GLY A 364 -16.19 20.42 22.14
CA GLY A 364 -16.11 21.57 23.06
C GLY A 364 -15.80 22.91 22.39
N GLU A 365 -15.91 23.02 21.07
CA GLU A 365 -15.90 24.31 20.36
C GLU A 365 -17.35 24.85 20.33
N PRO A 366 -17.63 26.08 20.81
CA PRO A 366 -18.97 26.65 20.83
C PRO A 366 -19.43 27.03 19.42
N HIS A 367 -20.61 26.53 19.04
CA HIS A 367 -21.31 26.86 17.79
C HIS A 367 -22.59 27.62 18.10
N LEU A 368 -22.90 28.64 17.30
CA LEU A 368 -24.10 29.46 17.46
C LEU A 368 -25.05 29.18 16.29
N VAL A 369 -26.16 28.50 16.58
CA VAL A 369 -27.14 28.11 15.57
C VAL A 369 -28.43 28.88 15.80
N GLY A 370 -28.93 29.54 14.76
CA GLY A 370 -30.05 30.46 14.92
C GLY A 370 -30.84 30.76 13.66
N ILE A 371 -31.88 31.55 13.86
CA ILE A 371 -32.71 32.11 12.80
C ILE A 371 -32.55 33.63 12.74
N ALA A 372 -32.74 34.19 11.55
CA ALA A 372 -32.76 35.63 11.28
C ALA A 372 -34.08 35.98 10.59
N ILE A 373 -34.75 37.04 11.05
CA ILE A 373 -36.09 37.45 10.59
C ILE A 373 -36.03 38.91 10.10
N ASP A 374 -36.57 39.21 8.91
CA ASP A 374 -36.69 40.58 8.38
C ASP A 374 -37.86 41.35 9.02
N VAL A 375 -37.57 42.49 9.65
CA VAL A 375 -38.53 43.39 10.33
C VAL A 375 -38.46 44.85 9.82
N THR A 376 -37.93 45.08 8.62
CA THR A 376 -37.63 46.41 8.03
C THR A 376 -38.81 47.37 7.95
N GLU A 377 -39.98 46.84 7.59
CA GLU A 377 -41.22 47.61 7.46
C GLU A 377 -41.63 48.25 8.79
N GLN A 378 -41.30 47.61 9.90
CA GLN A 378 -41.71 48.01 11.25
C GLN A 378 -40.90 49.21 11.79
N GLU A 379 -39.63 49.38 11.40
CA GLU A 379 -38.74 50.44 11.91
C GLU A 379 -38.75 51.73 11.05
N SER A 380 -38.95 51.63 9.74
CA SER A 380 -38.93 52.82 8.84
C SER A 380 -40.06 53.84 9.12
N ILE A 381 -41.15 53.39 9.73
CA ILE A 381 -42.30 54.21 10.13
C ILE A 381 -41.99 55.01 11.40
N ARG A 382 -41.02 54.57 12.21
CA ARG A 382 -40.73 55.14 13.54
C ARG A 382 -39.73 56.31 13.50
N GLU A 383 -38.76 56.26 12.57
CA GLU A 383 -37.61 57.19 12.54
C GLU A 383 -37.86 58.50 11.75
N ARG A 384 -38.73 58.48 10.72
CA ARG A 384 -38.94 59.63 9.81
C ARG A 384 -39.52 60.87 10.48
N THR A 385 -40.36 60.68 11.49
CA THR A 385 -41.16 61.77 12.07
C THR A 385 -40.38 62.57 13.13
N ARG A 386 -39.35 61.99 13.76
CA ARG A 386 -38.65 62.59 14.90
C ARG A 386 -37.39 63.37 14.52
N THR A 387 -36.89 63.14 13.31
CA THR A 387 -35.48 63.39 13.00
C THR A 387 -35.24 64.63 12.13
N ALA A 388 -36.22 65.04 11.32
CA ALA A 388 -36.06 66.15 10.37
C ALA A 388 -35.98 67.54 11.02
N SER A 389 -36.63 67.74 12.18
CA SER A 389 -36.75 69.07 12.79
C SER A 389 -35.58 69.43 13.73
N THR A 390 -35.06 68.46 14.49
CA THR A 390 -33.95 68.70 15.43
C THR A 390 -32.60 68.70 14.71
N ARG A 391 -32.46 67.92 13.64
CA ARG A 391 -31.19 67.85 12.90
C ARG A 391 -30.79 69.16 12.24
N LEU A 392 -31.71 69.96 11.66
CA LEU A 392 -31.31 71.15 10.88
C LEU A 392 -30.63 72.24 11.70
N HIS A 393 -31.05 72.45 12.94
CA HIS A 393 -30.49 73.49 13.82
C HIS A 393 -29.18 73.04 14.48
N ASP A 394 -29.17 71.83 15.05
CA ASP A 394 -27.95 71.24 15.65
C ASP A 394 -26.86 70.99 14.60
N SER A 395 -27.24 70.75 13.34
CA SER A 395 -26.28 70.56 12.26
C SER A 395 -25.48 71.82 11.96
N ILE A 396 -26.09 73.01 11.93
CA ILE A 396 -25.39 74.26 11.54
C ILE A 396 -24.45 74.76 12.66
N GLU A 397 -24.86 74.65 13.92
CA GLU A 397 -24.03 75.04 15.07
C GLU A 397 -22.83 74.10 15.28
N ASN A 398 -23.01 72.79 15.08
CA ASN A 398 -21.93 71.81 15.17
C ASN A 398 -21.15 71.62 13.85
N LEU A 399 -21.40 72.42 12.81
CA LEU A 399 -20.53 72.38 11.64
C LEU A 399 -19.10 72.69 12.09
N SER A 400 -18.19 71.77 11.82
CA SER A 400 -16.75 71.94 12.05
C SER A 400 -16.17 73.09 11.22
N GLU A 401 -16.89 73.50 10.18
CA GLU A 401 -16.56 74.57 9.26
C GLU A 401 -17.13 75.90 9.78
N ALA A 402 -16.39 76.98 9.59
CA ALA A 402 -16.88 78.32 9.88
C ALA A 402 -18.06 78.65 8.95
N PHE A 403 -19.27 78.77 9.50
CA PHE A 403 -20.49 79.07 8.76
C PHE A 403 -21.02 80.46 9.12
N VAL A 404 -21.32 81.26 8.10
CA VAL A 404 -22.01 82.54 8.28
C VAL A 404 -23.04 82.77 7.18
N LEU A 405 -24.20 83.28 7.58
CA LEU A 405 -25.30 83.66 6.71
C LEU A 405 -25.62 85.14 6.88
N TRP A 406 -25.64 85.87 5.78
CA TRP A 406 -25.93 87.29 5.69
C TRP A 406 -27.21 87.53 4.90
N ASP A 407 -27.96 88.58 5.27
CA ASP A 407 -29.08 89.06 4.48
C ASP A 407 -28.64 89.89 3.26
N SER A 408 -29.59 90.33 2.44
CA SER A 408 -29.33 91.12 1.23
C SER A 408 -28.78 92.53 1.52
N GLN A 409 -28.89 93.03 2.77
CA GLN A 409 -28.31 94.29 3.23
C GLN A 409 -27.00 94.11 4.00
N LYS A 410 -26.36 92.93 3.93
CA LYS A 410 -25.12 92.56 4.63
C LYS A 410 -25.22 92.65 6.16
N ARG A 411 -26.35 92.21 6.72
CA ARG A 411 -26.52 92.02 8.17
C ARG A 411 -26.54 90.54 8.52
N LEU A 412 -26.01 90.22 9.69
CA LEU A 412 -25.86 88.85 10.15
C LEU A 412 -27.24 88.21 10.37
N ILE A 413 -27.56 87.11 9.70
CA ILE A 413 -28.74 86.30 10.03
C ILE A 413 -28.37 85.28 11.10
N MET A 414 -27.25 84.59 10.90
CA MET A 414 -26.65 83.68 11.86
C MET A 414 -25.19 83.41 11.51
N CYS A 415 -24.39 83.08 12.51
CA CYS A 415 -23.09 82.45 12.35
C CYS A 415 -22.92 81.41 13.44
N ASN A 416 -22.25 80.32 13.12
CA ASN A 416 -21.92 79.32 14.13
C ASN A 416 -20.71 79.76 14.97
N GLU A 417 -20.45 79.04 16.06
CA GLU A 417 -19.31 79.30 16.93
C GLU A 417 -17.96 79.20 16.20
N LYS A 418 -17.85 78.31 15.19
CA LYS A 418 -16.62 78.14 14.41
C LYS A 418 -16.23 79.36 13.60
N PHE A 419 -17.18 80.08 13.04
CA PHE A 419 -16.91 81.35 12.36
C PHE A 419 -16.35 82.41 13.32
N GLN A 420 -16.90 82.48 14.53
CA GLN A 420 -16.43 83.41 15.56
C GLN A 420 -15.01 83.07 16.04
N GLN A 421 -14.75 81.79 16.32
CA GLN A 421 -13.43 81.29 16.72
C GLN A 421 -12.37 81.50 15.62
N LEU A 422 -12.74 81.29 14.36
CA LEU A 422 -11.82 81.41 13.22
C LEU A 422 -11.37 82.85 12.99
N HIS A 423 -12.29 83.81 13.09
CA HIS A 423 -11.99 85.23 12.92
C HIS A 423 -11.60 85.93 14.23
N GLY A 424 -11.68 85.25 15.37
CA GLY A 424 -11.37 85.81 16.69
C GLY A 424 -12.37 86.86 17.15
N ILE A 425 -13.65 86.69 16.81
CA ILE A 425 -14.75 87.63 17.11
C ILE A 425 -15.34 87.31 18.50
N PRO A 426 -15.48 88.29 19.41
CA PRO A 426 -16.15 88.07 20.69
C PRO A 426 -17.65 87.76 20.54
N ALA A 427 -18.15 86.75 21.26
CA ALA A 427 -19.55 86.28 21.16
C ALA A 427 -20.62 87.36 21.38
N GLY A 428 -20.31 88.40 22.16
CA GLY A 428 -21.22 89.54 22.39
C GLY A 428 -21.44 90.45 21.18
N MET A 429 -20.63 90.32 20.12
CA MET A 429 -20.73 91.11 18.88
C MET A 429 -21.44 90.35 17.74
N ALA A 430 -21.57 89.02 17.85
CA ALA A 430 -22.12 88.14 16.82
C ALA A 430 -23.65 87.98 16.94
N ILE A 431 -24.37 89.09 17.06
CA ILE A 431 -25.83 89.11 17.24
C ILE A 431 -26.51 89.24 15.87
N ALA A 432 -27.58 88.49 15.65
CA ALA A 432 -28.39 88.62 14.43
C ALA A 432 -28.86 90.08 14.22
N GLY A 433 -28.62 90.61 13.03
CA GLY A 433 -28.88 92.00 12.62
C GLY A 433 -27.64 92.91 12.58
N THR A 434 -26.48 92.44 13.08
CA THR A 434 -25.21 93.21 13.09
C THR A 434 -24.67 93.42 11.67
N PRO A 435 -24.25 94.64 11.27
CA PRO A 435 -23.64 94.89 9.96
C PRO A 435 -22.29 94.19 9.77
N TYR A 436 -21.99 93.75 8.54
CA TYR A 436 -20.74 93.07 8.19
C TYR A 436 -19.48 93.86 8.55
N ASP A 437 -19.44 95.16 8.21
CA ASP A 437 -18.24 95.98 8.41
C ASP A 437 -17.90 96.14 9.91
N ASP A 438 -18.93 96.26 10.76
CA ASP A 438 -18.78 96.35 12.22
C ASP A 438 -18.31 95.02 12.82
N LEU A 439 -18.82 93.89 12.31
CA LEU A 439 -18.41 92.57 12.77
C LEU A 439 -16.96 92.26 12.37
N MET A 440 -16.56 92.57 11.14
CA MET A 440 -15.21 92.29 10.63
C MET A 440 -14.15 93.24 11.17
N ALA A 441 -14.51 94.48 11.55
CA ALA A 441 -13.60 95.39 12.25
C ALA A 441 -13.15 94.84 13.63
N SER A 442 -13.92 93.92 14.21
CA SER A 442 -13.60 93.26 15.47
C SER A 442 -12.80 91.95 15.33
N ALA A 443 -12.51 91.51 14.10
CA ALA A 443 -11.78 90.27 13.83
C ALA A 443 -10.26 90.43 14.04
N THR A 444 -9.62 89.44 14.64
CA THR A 444 -8.18 89.45 14.97
C THR A 444 -7.32 88.77 13.91
N ILE A 445 -7.89 87.84 13.13
CA ILE A 445 -7.19 87.06 12.10
C ILE A 445 -7.50 87.65 10.73
N TYR A 446 -6.49 88.27 10.11
CA TYR A 446 -6.57 88.84 8.76
C TYR A 446 -6.09 87.80 7.72
N LEU A 447 -6.89 87.58 6.68
CA LEU A 447 -6.52 86.76 5.52
C LEU A 447 -5.40 87.47 4.74
N SER A 448 -4.16 87.06 4.95
CA SER A 448 -2.97 87.66 4.32
C SER A 448 -2.20 86.66 3.45
N GLY A 449 -2.91 85.75 2.76
CA GLY A 449 -2.34 84.71 1.91
C GLY A 449 -2.58 84.93 0.42
N THR A 450 -1.81 84.24 -0.43
CA THR A 450 -2.03 84.18 -1.88
C THR A 450 -3.19 83.22 -2.16
N GLU A 451 -4.31 83.74 -2.70
CA GLU A 451 -5.47 82.93 -3.06
C GLU A 451 -5.10 81.94 -4.19
N VAL A 452 -5.22 80.64 -3.93
CA VAL A 452 -5.14 79.61 -4.98
C VAL A 452 -6.57 79.27 -5.38
N LEU A 453 -7.01 79.86 -6.49
CA LEU A 453 -8.33 79.60 -7.04
C LEU A 453 -8.43 78.14 -7.46
N LEU A 454 -9.39 77.40 -6.88
CA LEU A 454 -9.69 76.06 -7.32
C LEU A 454 -10.33 76.16 -8.72
N SER A 455 -9.61 75.67 -9.72
CA SER A 455 -9.96 75.86 -11.13
C SER A 455 -11.33 75.26 -11.48
N GLY A 456 -12.30 76.12 -11.81
CA GLY A 456 -13.59 75.74 -12.38
C GLY A 456 -14.44 76.97 -12.69
N ARG A 457 -15.15 77.00 -13.83
CA ARG A 457 -16.08 78.07 -14.20
C ARG A 457 -17.28 78.09 -13.24
N GLU A 458 -17.13 78.70 -12.08
CA GLU A 458 -18.25 79.01 -11.19
C GLU A 458 -18.84 80.37 -11.58
N GLY A 459 -20.16 80.44 -11.73
CA GLY A 459 -20.88 81.62 -12.20
C GLY A 459 -20.77 82.80 -11.24
N LYS A 460 -21.34 83.96 -11.62
CA LYS A 460 -21.34 85.22 -10.83
C LYS A 460 -21.80 85.10 -9.35
N ASP A 461 -22.35 83.96 -8.94
CA ASP A 461 -23.06 83.74 -7.69
C ASP A 461 -22.41 82.69 -6.75
N ALA A 462 -21.23 82.12 -7.10
CA ALA A 462 -20.47 81.22 -6.22
C ALA A 462 -18.95 81.31 -6.42
N ARG A 463 -18.16 81.10 -5.36
CA ARG A 463 -16.69 81.14 -5.38
C ARG A 463 -16.08 80.13 -4.40
N SER A 464 -15.08 79.37 -4.85
CA SER A 464 -14.29 78.44 -4.03
C SER A 464 -12.78 78.66 -4.19
N TYR A 465 -12.03 78.73 -3.10
CA TYR A 465 -10.57 78.89 -3.13
C TYR A 465 -9.90 78.35 -1.87
N GLU A 466 -8.61 78.02 -2.00
CA GLU A 466 -7.76 77.64 -0.87
C GLU A 466 -6.81 78.78 -0.51
N VAL A 467 -6.61 78.98 0.79
CA VAL A 467 -5.71 79.98 1.32
C VAL A 467 -4.94 79.42 2.51
N GLN A 468 -3.64 79.67 2.52
CA GLN A 468 -2.84 79.40 3.71
C GLN A 468 -2.85 80.66 4.59
N LEU A 469 -3.28 80.49 5.84
CA LEU A 469 -3.26 81.53 6.85
C LEU A 469 -1.82 81.85 7.28
N SER A 470 -1.62 83.04 7.86
CA SER A 470 -0.32 83.49 8.36
C SER A 470 0.25 82.65 9.51
N ASP A 471 -0.57 81.81 10.14
CA ASP A 471 -0.18 80.86 11.19
C ASP A 471 0.16 79.44 10.65
N GLY A 472 0.12 79.25 9.33
CA GLY A 472 0.47 78.00 8.64
C GLY A 472 -0.68 77.01 8.45
N ARG A 473 -1.89 77.31 8.94
CA ARG A 473 -3.10 76.51 8.67
C ARG A 473 -3.58 76.68 7.22
N TRP A 474 -4.17 75.64 6.67
CA TRP A 474 -4.78 75.66 5.34
C TRP A 474 -6.30 75.74 5.45
N LEU A 475 -6.90 76.75 4.83
CA LEU A 475 -8.35 76.91 4.74
C LEU A 475 -8.83 76.75 3.30
N GLN A 476 -9.98 76.11 3.14
CA GLN A 476 -10.77 76.12 1.91
C GLN A 476 -12.06 76.91 2.17
N ILE A 477 -12.30 77.97 1.40
CA ILE A 477 -13.44 78.87 1.57
C ILE A 477 -14.38 78.72 0.37
N ASN A 478 -15.66 78.49 0.66
CA ASN A 478 -16.74 78.34 -0.31
C ASN A 478 -17.84 79.35 -0.02
N GLU A 479 -18.24 80.11 -1.02
CA GLU A 479 -19.20 81.18 -0.83
C GLU A 479 -20.29 81.19 -1.91
N ARG A 480 -21.54 81.53 -1.55
CA ARG A 480 -22.70 81.42 -2.44
C ARG A 480 -23.84 82.40 -2.11
N ARG A 481 -24.55 82.88 -3.14
CA ARG A 481 -25.80 83.66 -2.95
C ARG A 481 -27.02 82.79 -2.65
N THR A 482 -27.89 83.28 -1.77
CA THR A 482 -29.16 82.66 -1.39
C THR A 482 -30.32 83.18 -2.25
N ALA A 483 -31.45 82.45 -2.29
CA ALA A 483 -32.61 82.82 -3.10
C ALA A 483 -33.24 84.18 -2.72
N ASP A 484 -33.09 84.58 -1.46
CA ASP A 484 -33.62 85.85 -0.91
C ASP A 484 -32.63 87.03 -1.06
N GLY A 485 -31.56 86.85 -1.83
CA GLY A 485 -30.56 87.88 -2.13
C GLY A 485 -29.45 88.05 -1.08
N GLY A 486 -29.51 87.30 0.03
CA GLY A 486 -28.44 87.19 1.01
C GLY A 486 -27.26 86.33 0.55
N TYR A 487 -26.24 86.16 1.40
CA TYR A 487 -25.02 85.42 1.06
C TYR A 487 -24.60 84.48 2.19
N VAL A 488 -24.15 83.28 1.82
CA VAL A 488 -23.63 82.27 2.75
C VAL A 488 -22.16 82.00 2.45
N SER A 489 -21.33 81.96 3.48
CA SER A 489 -19.90 81.63 3.39
C SER A 489 -19.59 80.50 4.36
N VAL A 490 -18.82 79.52 3.88
CA VAL A 490 -18.42 78.32 4.61
C VAL A 490 -16.91 78.10 4.46
N GLY A 491 -16.17 78.06 5.57
CA GLY A 491 -14.71 77.88 5.58
C GLY A 491 -14.27 76.63 6.34
N ASN A 492 -13.54 75.72 5.67
CA ASN A 492 -13.05 74.46 6.24
C ASN A 492 -11.53 74.47 6.45
N ASP A 493 -11.04 73.91 7.57
CA ASP A 493 -9.60 73.72 7.83
C ASP A 493 -9.14 72.35 7.30
N ILE A 494 -8.33 72.35 6.25
CA ILE A 494 -7.88 71.15 5.53
C ILE A 494 -6.48 70.69 5.95
N THR A 495 -5.93 71.21 7.04
CA THR A 495 -4.54 70.96 7.46
C THR A 495 -4.27 69.47 7.77
N SER A 496 -5.19 68.80 8.46
CA SER A 496 -5.07 67.37 8.82
C SER A 496 -5.15 66.47 7.60
N ILE A 497 -5.99 66.84 6.62
CA ILE A 497 -6.19 66.12 5.37
C ILE A 497 -4.90 66.13 4.56
N LYS A 498 -4.27 67.29 4.38
CA LYS A 498 -2.98 67.42 3.66
C LYS A 498 -1.87 66.58 4.29
N ARG A 499 -1.78 66.51 5.63
CA ARG A 499 -0.79 65.66 6.33
C ARG A 499 -1.07 64.16 6.21
N ASN A 500 -2.34 63.77 6.25
CA ASN A 500 -2.74 62.36 6.11
C ASN A 500 -2.50 61.84 4.69
N GLU A 501 -2.71 62.68 3.68
CA GLU A 501 -2.44 62.36 2.27
C GLU A 501 -0.96 61.97 2.04
N GLU A 502 -0.02 62.75 2.57
CA GLU A 502 1.43 62.44 2.50
C GLU A 502 1.78 61.12 3.21
N LYS A 503 1.19 60.88 4.39
CA LYS A 503 1.43 59.64 5.15
C LYS A 503 0.87 58.41 4.44
N MET A 504 -0.31 58.53 3.83
CA MET A 504 -0.99 57.46 3.10
C MET A 504 -0.14 56.99 1.92
N GLN A 505 0.37 57.94 1.12
CA GLN A 505 1.25 57.65 -0.02
C GLN A 505 2.52 56.87 0.40
N GLY A 506 3.14 57.23 1.53
CA GLY A 506 4.30 56.51 2.05
C GLY A 506 3.99 55.07 2.50
N SER A 507 2.81 54.82 3.05
CA SER A 507 2.38 53.48 3.50
C SER A 507 2.02 52.55 2.34
N GLU A 508 1.36 53.09 1.31
CA GLU A 508 0.96 52.36 0.11
C GLU A 508 2.18 51.82 -0.65
N GLN A 509 3.23 52.64 -0.75
CA GLN A 509 4.46 52.26 -1.42
C GLN A 509 5.18 51.10 -0.72
N ARG A 510 5.16 51.05 0.62
CA ARG A 510 5.73 49.92 1.38
C ARG A 510 4.93 48.64 1.20
N LEU A 511 3.60 48.73 1.25
CA LEU A 511 2.73 47.57 1.08
C LEU A 511 2.90 46.93 -0.31
N LYS A 512 3.00 47.76 -1.37
CA LYS A 512 3.26 47.28 -2.73
C LYS A 512 4.58 46.51 -2.84
N ALA A 513 5.65 46.96 -2.18
CA ALA A 513 6.93 46.26 -2.17
C ALA A 513 6.83 44.88 -1.48
N THR A 514 6.21 44.80 -0.31
CA THR A 514 6.04 43.54 0.43
C THR A 514 5.17 42.53 -0.31
N ILE A 515 4.09 42.97 -0.96
CA ILE A 515 3.24 42.10 -1.79
C ILE A 515 4.04 41.55 -2.97
N GLY A 516 4.88 42.37 -3.60
CA GLY A 516 5.77 41.95 -4.68
C GLY A 516 6.73 40.83 -4.26
N ASP A 517 7.38 40.99 -3.11
CA ASP A 517 8.33 39.99 -2.58
C ASP A 517 7.63 38.69 -2.16
N LEU A 518 6.48 38.79 -1.48
CA LEU A 518 5.70 37.61 -1.06
C LEU A 518 5.20 36.81 -2.27
N THR A 519 4.75 37.51 -3.32
CA THR A 519 4.28 36.88 -4.57
C THR A 519 5.41 36.14 -5.29
N ARG A 520 6.62 36.73 -5.34
CA ARG A 520 7.80 36.06 -5.90
C ARG A 520 8.18 34.82 -5.08
N SER A 521 8.22 34.93 -3.76
CA SER A 521 8.53 33.81 -2.87
C SER A 521 7.55 32.65 -3.03
N ARG A 522 6.24 32.95 -3.02
CA ARG A 522 5.18 31.95 -3.22
C ARG A 522 5.33 31.24 -4.58
N LYS A 523 5.60 31.98 -5.65
CA LYS A 523 5.77 31.41 -6.99
C LYS A 523 6.98 30.47 -7.06
N THR A 524 8.08 30.82 -6.40
CA THR A 524 9.28 29.95 -6.32
C THR A 524 8.98 28.67 -5.54
N LEU A 525 8.28 28.76 -4.41
CA LEU A 525 7.90 27.60 -3.60
C LEU A 525 6.94 26.66 -4.36
N GLU A 526 5.96 27.20 -5.08
CA GLU A 526 5.06 26.40 -5.92
C GLU A 526 5.82 25.68 -7.03
N MET A 527 6.84 26.30 -7.61
CA MET A 527 7.68 25.68 -8.64
C MET A 527 8.55 24.54 -8.05
N GLN A 528 9.17 24.75 -6.89
CA GLN A 528 9.94 23.73 -6.19
C GLN A 528 9.06 22.53 -5.79
N ALA A 529 7.85 22.80 -5.27
CA ALA A 529 6.91 21.74 -4.92
C ALA A 529 6.53 20.88 -6.13
N ARG A 530 6.29 21.49 -7.30
CA ARG A 530 6.02 20.74 -8.54
C ARG A 530 7.21 19.90 -8.99
N GLN A 531 8.43 20.44 -8.94
CA GLN A 531 9.64 19.69 -9.30
C GLN A 531 9.86 18.48 -8.38
N LEU A 532 9.62 18.62 -7.07
CA LEU A 532 9.73 17.52 -6.13
C LEU A 532 8.73 16.40 -6.41
N VAL A 533 7.48 16.75 -6.73
CA VAL A 533 6.45 15.77 -7.09
C VAL A 533 6.84 15.02 -8.38
N GLU A 534 7.26 15.74 -9.42
CA GLU A 534 7.68 15.13 -10.69
C GLU A 534 8.89 14.18 -10.51
N LEU A 535 9.86 14.59 -9.69
CA LEU A 535 11.05 13.80 -9.41
C LEU A 535 10.71 12.54 -8.59
N ALA A 536 9.79 12.65 -7.62
CA ALA A 536 9.28 11.52 -6.86
C ALA A 536 8.52 10.52 -7.73
N GLU A 537 7.66 10.98 -8.63
CA GLU A 537 6.94 10.12 -9.59
C GLU A 537 7.90 9.40 -10.53
N LYS A 538 8.89 10.11 -11.11
CA LYS A 538 9.93 9.51 -11.95
C LYS A 538 10.70 8.42 -11.20
N HIS A 539 11.10 8.70 -9.95
CA HIS A 539 11.78 7.70 -9.13
C HIS A 539 10.90 6.48 -8.82
N ALA A 540 9.61 6.67 -8.54
CA ALA A 540 8.69 5.57 -8.29
C ALA A 540 8.52 4.68 -9.53
N ILE A 541 8.39 5.28 -10.71
CA ILE A 541 8.26 4.54 -11.98
C ILE A 541 9.52 3.74 -12.27
N GLU A 542 10.71 4.34 -12.19
CA GLU A 542 11.98 3.64 -12.44
C GLU A 542 12.22 2.52 -11.42
N LYS A 543 11.88 2.74 -10.15
CA LYS A 543 11.96 1.69 -9.12
C LYS A 543 11.04 0.51 -9.44
N ASN A 544 9.78 0.78 -9.76
CA ASN A 544 8.82 -0.28 -10.12
C ASN A 544 9.28 -1.05 -11.37
N ARG A 545 9.86 -0.36 -12.35
CA ARG A 545 10.42 -0.97 -13.55
C ARG A 545 11.60 -1.88 -13.25
N ALA A 546 12.51 -1.45 -12.38
CA ALA A 546 13.66 -2.23 -11.93
C ALA A 546 13.22 -3.48 -11.14
N GLU A 547 12.27 -3.34 -10.23
CA GLU A 547 11.73 -4.47 -9.45
C GLU A 547 10.99 -5.47 -10.32
N ALA A 548 10.16 -5.00 -11.26
CA ALA A 548 9.49 -5.86 -12.23
C ALA A 548 10.49 -6.62 -13.11
N ALA A 549 11.55 -5.96 -13.59
CA ALA A 549 12.61 -6.60 -14.36
C ALA A 549 13.35 -7.67 -13.54
N ASN A 550 13.66 -7.40 -12.27
CA ASN A 550 14.34 -8.35 -11.40
C ASN A 550 13.47 -9.57 -11.07
N LYS A 551 12.16 -9.35 -10.86
CA LYS A 551 11.18 -10.43 -10.69
C LYS A 551 11.07 -11.28 -11.94
N ALA A 552 10.92 -10.66 -13.12
CA ALA A 552 10.88 -11.37 -14.40
C ALA A 552 12.15 -12.18 -14.67
N LYS A 553 13.34 -11.61 -14.38
CA LYS A 553 14.62 -12.33 -14.46
C LYS A 553 14.64 -13.57 -13.57
N SER A 554 14.15 -13.44 -12.34
CA SER A 554 14.12 -14.56 -11.40
C SER A 554 13.16 -15.67 -11.81
N ASP A 555 11.95 -15.29 -12.23
CA ASP A 555 10.92 -16.24 -12.66
C ASP A 555 11.37 -16.96 -13.95
N PHE A 556 12.04 -16.24 -14.85
CA PHE A 556 12.69 -16.82 -16.02
C PHE A 556 13.76 -17.85 -15.65
N LEU A 557 14.67 -17.53 -14.73
CA LEU A 557 15.71 -18.46 -14.28
C LEU A 557 15.13 -19.70 -13.60
N ALA A 558 14.09 -19.53 -12.78
CA ALA A 558 13.40 -20.64 -12.13
C ALA A 558 12.75 -21.61 -13.14
N ASN A 559 12.02 -21.06 -14.11
CA ASN A 559 11.38 -21.86 -15.15
C ASN A 559 12.41 -22.55 -16.05
N MET A 560 13.44 -21.82 -16.50
CA MET A 560 14.52 -22.39 -17.30
C MET A 560 15.26 -23.51 -16.58
N SER A 561 15.45 -23.42 -15.26
CA SER A 561 16.05 -24.54 -14.53
C SER A 561 15.21 -25.81 -14.57
N HIS A 562 13.88 -25.70 -14.48
CA HIS A 562 13.00 -26.87 -14.58
C HIS A 562 13.00 -27.46 -16.00
N GLU A 563 12.96 -26.60 -17.01
CA GLU A 563 13.01 -26.99 -18.42
C GLU A 563 14.36 -27.61 -18.82
N LEU A 564 15.46 -27.18 -18.20
CA LEU A 564 16.79 -27.77 -18.45
C LEU A 564 17.02 -29.05 -17.64
N ARG A 565 16.49 -29.14 -16.41
CA ARG A 565 16.70 -30.31 -15.54
C ARG A 565 16.09 -31.58 -16.14
N THR A 566 14.91 -31.48 -16.74
CA THR A 566 14.17 -32.63 -17.28
C THR A 566 14.92 -33.35 -18.42
N PRO A 567 15.33 -32.70 -19.52
CA PRO A 567 16.10 -33.35 -20.58
C PRO A 567 17.50 -33.75 -20.11
N LEU A 568 18.12 -32.96 -19.22
CA LEU A 568 19.45 -33.26 -18.71
C LEU A 568 19.46 -34.51 -17.82
N ASN A 569 18.44 -34.70 -16.98
CA ASN A 569 18.28 -35.93 -16.20
C ASN A 569 18.09 -37.17 -17.09
N ALA A 570 17.40 -37.03 -18.22
CA ALA A 570 17.27 -38.13 -19.18
C ALA A 570 18.64 -38.47 -19.83
N VAL A 571 19.42 -37.47 -20.24
CA VAL A 571 20.78 -37.67 -20.79
C VAL A 571 21.71 -38.30 -19.76
N ILE A 572 21.65 -37.87 -18.50
CA ILE A 572 22.42 -38.45 -17.39
C ILE A 572 22.00 -39.91 -17.16
N GLY A 573 20.70 -40.18 -17.14
CA GLY A 573 20.17 -41.55 -16.96
C GLY A 573 20.58 -42.50 -18.08
N PHE A 574 20.47 -42.07 -19.34
CA PHE A 574 20.91 -42.90 -20.47
C PHE A 574 22.43 -43.11 -20.49
N SER A 575 23.22 -42.07 -20.21
CA SER A 575 24.67 -42.20 -20.13
C SER A 575 25.14 -43.08 -18.97
N GLU A 576 24.42 -43.07 -17.85
CA GLU A 576 24.66 -43.97 -16.71
C GLU A 576 24.34 -45.43 -17.07
N ILE A 577 23.19 -45.67 -17.69
CA ILE A 577 22.80 -47.00 -18.19
C ILE A 577 23.82 -47.54 -19.20
N MET A 578 24.29 -46.69 -20.12
CA MET A 578 25.31 -47.05 -21.12
C MET A 578 26.66 -47.34 -20.45
N ALA A 579 27.11 -46.50 -19.52
CA ALA A 579 28.36 -46.71 -18.79
C ALA A 579 28.34 -47.96 -17.90
N GLY A 580 27.16 -48.31 -17.37
CA GLY A 580 26.91 -49.52 -16.59
C GLY A 580 26.76 -50.80 -17.41
N GLU A 581 26.68 -50.69 -18.75
CA GLU A 581 26.54 -51.82 -19.69
C GLU A 581 25.34 -52.75 -19.35
N MET A 582 24.25 -52.20 -18.79
CA MET A 582 23.09 -52.98 -18.31
C MET A 582 22.38 -53.78 -19.42
N PHE A 583 22.51 -53.36 -20.68
CA PHE A 583 21.93 -54.04 -21.85
C PHE A 583 22.97 -54.77 -22.71
N GLY A 584 24.19 -54.99 -22.17
CA GLY A 584 25.30 -55.64 -22.87
C GLY A 584 26.47 -54.69 -23.18
N LYS A 585 27.58 -55.26 -23.67
CA LYS A 585 28.81 -54.49 -23.96
C LYS A 585 28.61 -53.54 -25.13
N LEU A 586 29.09 -52.30 -25.01
CA LEU A 586 29.00 -51.24 -26.04
C LEU A 586 29.90 -51.47 -27.28
N GLY A 587 30.57 -52.61 -27.38
CA GLY A 587 31.45 -52.99 -28.49
C GLY A 587 32.86 -52.39 -28.44
N SER A 588 33.02 -51.10 -28.10
CA SER A 588 34.32 -50.43 -27.97
C SER A 588 34.46 -49.71 -26.63
N GLN A 589 35.65 -49.82 -26.02
CA GLN A 589 35.97 -49.16 -24.75
C GLN A 589 35.80 -47.63 -24.81
N LYS A 590 36.01 -47.02 -25.99
CA LYS A 590 35.80 -45.58 -26.18
C LYS A 590 34.36 -45.13 -25.97
N TYR A 591 33.36 -45.97 -26.27
CA TYR A 591 31.95 -45.61 -26.02
C TYR A 591 31.63 -45.57 -24.54
N LYS A 592 32.33 -46.39 -23.73
CA LYS A 592 32.23 -46.34 -22.26
C LYS A 592 32.85 -45.07 -21.70
N GLU A 593 33.99 -44.65 -22.25
CA GLU A 593 34.61 -43.35 -21.93
C GLU A 593 33.67 -42.19 -22.29
N TYR A 594 33.12 -42.15 -23.52
CA TYR A 594 32.17 -41.11 -23.92
C TYR A 594 30.91 -41.08 -23.07
N SER A 595 30.38 -42.25 -22.68
CA SER A 595 29.22 -42.32 -21.80
C SER A 595 29.52 -41.73 -20.42
N ARG A 596 30.70 -42.00 -19.86
CA ARG A 596 31.15 -41.32 -18.62
C ARG A 596 31.32 -39.82 -18.81
N ASP A 597 31.96 -39.38 -19.90
CA ASP A 597 32.16 -37.96 -20.17
C ASP A 597 30.83 -37.19 -20.30
N ILE A 598 29.82 -37.80 -20.92
CA ILE A 598 28.46 -37.25 -21.03
C ILE A 598 27.79 -37.19 -19.66
N HIS A 599 27.89 -38.26 -18.87
CA HIS A 599 27.35 -38.33 -17.52
C HIS A 599 27.95 -37.25 -16.61
N ASP A 600 29.28 -37.15 -16.58
CA ASP A 600 30.02 -36.19 -15.77
C ASP A 600 29.74 -34.74 -16.22
N SER A 601 29.66 -34.51 -17.53
CA SER A 601 29.30 -33.20 -18.08
C SER A 601 27.85 -32.81 -17.77
N GLY A 602 26.93 -33.77 -17.76
CA GLY A 602 25.53 -33.55 -17.40
C GLY A 602 25.37 -33.20 -15.92
N ASN A 603 25.99 -33.96 -15.03
CA ASN A 603 26.01 -33.68 -13.59
C ASN A 603 26.67 -32.32 -13.29
N PHE A 604 27.75 -31.99 -13.98
CA PHE A 604 28.38 -30.67 -13.88
C PHE A 604 27.41 -29.54 -14.25
N LEU A 605 26.70 -29.67 -15.38
CA LEU A 605 25.75 -28.64 -15.83
C LEU A 605 24.57 -28.49 -14.86
N LEU A 606 24.04 -29.59 -14.30
CA LEU A 606 23.03 -29.54 -13.24
C LEU A 606 23.53 -28.77 -12.01
N GLY A 607 24.77 -29.03 -11.59
CA GLY A 607 25.41 -28.30 -10.50
C GLY A 607 25.46 -26.79 -10.77
N VAL A 608 25.91 -26.39 -11.97
CA VAL A 608 25.98 -24.98 -12.39
C VAL A 608 24.60 -24.33 -12.40
N ILE A 609 23.57 -25.01 -12.89
CA ILE A 609 22.20 -24.47 -12.92
C ILE A 609 21.67 -24.27 -11.50
N ASN A 610 21.91 -25.24 -10.60
CA ASN A 610 21.50 -25.13 -9.21
C ASN A 610 22.25 -23.99 -8.50
N ASP A 611 23.55 -23.81 -8.76
CA ASP A 611 24.34 -22.70 -8.24
C ASP A 611 23.78 -21.33 -8.69
N ILE A 612 23.39 -21.19 -9.96
CA ILE A 612 22.79 -19.97 -10.50
C ILE A 612 21.45 -19.67 -9.82
N LEU A 613 20.62 -20.70 -9.62
CA LEU A 613 19.34 -20.56 -8.91
C LEU A 613 19.54 -20.15 -7.46
N ASP A 614 20.46 -20.78 -6.76
CA ASP A 614 20.75 -20.47 -5.36
C ASP A 614 21.23 -19.02 -5.24
N MET A 615 22.17 -18.59 -6.10
CA MET A 615 22.62 -17.20 -6.13
C MET A 615 21.47 -16.23 -6.44
N SER A 616 20.60 -16.54 -7.42
CA SER A 616 19.45 -15.71 -7.75
C SER A 616 18.43 -15.60 -6.61
N LYS A 617 18.19 -16.68 -5.86
CA LYS A 617 17.33 -16.66 -4.67
C LYS A 617 17.93 -15.82 -3.55
N ILE A 618 19.24 -15.88 -3.35
CA ILE A 618 19.95 -15.09 -2.35
C ILE A 618 19.92 -13.60 -2.70
N GLU A 619 20.23 -13.22 -3.94
CA GLU A 619 20.16 -11.81 -4.42
C GLU A 619 18.75 -11.22 -4.29
N ALA A 620 17.72 -12.04 -4.53
CA ALA A 620 16.33 -11.63 -4.39
C ALA A 620 15.82 -11.64 -2.93
N GLY A 621 16.65 -11.99 -1.95
CA GLY A 621 16.28 -12.08 -0.53
C GLY A 621 15.24 -13.16 -0.21
N ARG A 622 15.07 -14.15 -1.10
CA ARG A 622 14.08 -15.25 -0.97
C ARG A 622 14.67 -16.55 -0.42
N PHE A 623 15.97 -16.58 -0.13
CA PHE A 623 16.61 -17.74 0.47
C PHE A 623 16.38 -17.76 1.99
N VAL A 624 15.77 -18.82 2.51
CA VAL A 624 15.42 -18.96 3.93
C VAL A 624 16.28 -20.05 4.57
N LEU A 625 17.00 -19.70 5.63
CA LEU A 625 17.79 -20.65 6.42
C LEU A 625 16.90 -21.42 7.40
N ASN A 626 17.03 -22.75 7.43
CA ASN A 626 16.34 -23.61 8.38
C ASN A 626 17.28 -23.93 9.56
N TYR A 627 17.18 -23.12 10.61
CA TYR A 627 18.01 -23.26 11.81
C TYR A 627 17.61 -24.48 12.63
N GLN A 628 18.59 -25.36 12.88
CA GLN A 628 18.48 -26.52 13.76
C GLN A 628 19.76 -26.68 14.58
N ASN A 629 19.71 -27.45 15.67
CA ASN A 629 20.93 -27.83 16.38
C ASN A 629 21.73 -28.79 15.49
N VAL A 630 22.99 -28.48 15.21
CA VAL A 630 23.84 -29.28 14.33
C VAL A 630 25.21 -29.52 14.93
N SER A 631 25.65 -30.78 14.86
CA SER A 631 27.05 -31.15 15.11
C SER A 631 27.88 -30.82 13.88
N VAL A 632 28.88 -29.94 14.03
CA VAL A 632 29.78 -29.56 12.94
C VAL A 632 30.68 -30.72 12.53
N ASN A 633 31.10 -31.54 13.50
CA ASN A 633 31.97 -32.71 13.29
C ASN A 633 31.28 -33.72 12.35
N GLU A 634 30.00 -34.03 12.57
CA GLU A 634 29.24 -34.93 11.67
C GLU A 634 29.15 -34.41 10.23
N ILE A 635 28.94 -33.10 10.07
CA ILE A 635 28.84 -32.49 8.75
C ILE A 635 30.20 -32.58 8.05
N LEU A 636 31.27 -32.27 8.76
CA LEU A 636 32.64 -32.32 8.25
C LEU A 636 33.03 -33.75 7.85
N ASP A 637 32.77 -34.75 8.69
CA ASP A 637 33.00 -36.17 8.40
C ASP A 637 32.25 -36.62 7.15
N SER A 638 30.97 -36.26 7.04
CA SER A 638 30.16 -36.60 5.86
C SER A 638 30.68 -35.94 4.59
N THR A 639 31.35 -34.79 4.71
CA THR A 639 31.90 -34.03 3.59
C THR A 639 33.27 -34.59 3.18
N LEU A 640 34.11 -34.92 4.15
CA LEU A 640 35.41 -35.55 3.94
C LEU A 640 35.28 -36.91 3.24
N ARG A 641 34.26 -37.71 3.58
CA ARG A 641 33.98 -38.97 2.88
C ARG A 641 33.78 -38.78 1.37
N ILE A 642 33.04 -37.73 0.98
CA ILE A 642 32.78 -37.41 -0.44
C ILE A 642 34.07 -37.00 -1.14
N ILE A 643 34.86 -36.12 -0.52
CA ILE A 643 36.09 -35.56 -1.08
C ILE A 643 37.26 -36.58 -1.07
N SER A 644 37.18 -37.62 -0.25
CA SER A 644 38.26 -38.59 -0.06
C SER A 644 38.68 -39.32 -1.33
N THR A 645 37.74 -39.60 -2.25
CA THR A 645 38.03 -40.28 -3.52
C THR A 645 38.88 -39.38 -4.43
N GLU A 646 38.44 -38.13 -4.65
CA GLU A 646 39.17 -37.15 -5.46
C GLU A 646 40.55 -36.81 -4.87
N ALA A 647 40.64 -36.73 -3.53
CA ALA A 647 41.90 -36.50 -2.84
C ALA A 647 42.88 -37.67 -3.01
N LYS A 648 42.39 -38.91 -2.94
CA LYS A 648 43.21 -40.12 -3.17
C LYS A 648 43.73 -40.22 -4.60
N GLU A 649 42.91 -39.89 -5.59
CA GLU A 649 43.35 -39.88 -7.00
C GLU A 649 44.52 -38.92 -7.26
N LYS A 650 44.58 -37.81 -6.51
CA LYS A 650 45.68 -36.84 -6.54
C LYS A 650 46.77 -37.06 -5.48
N ASN A 651 46.70 -38.15 -4.69
CA ASN A 651 47.58 -38.42 -3.54
C ASN A 651 47.66 -37.27 -2.52
N ILE A 652 46.59 -36.51 -2.32
CA ILE A 652 46.57 -35.40 -1.37
C ILE A 652 46.33 -35.92 0.06
N SER A 653 47.19 -35.55 1.00
CA SER A 653 47.02 -35.85 2.43
C SER A 653 46.12 -34.81 3.08
N ILE A 654 44.97 -35.24 3.61
CA ILE A 654 44.07 -34.40 4.40
C ILE A 654 44.37 -34.64 5.89
N GLN A 655 44.58 -33.57 6.65
CA GLN A 655 44.77 -33.59 8.10
C GLN A 655 43.75 -32.67 8.76
N ASP A 656 42.99 -33.19 9.70
CA ASP A 656 41.99 -32.45 10.45
C ASP A 656 42.35 -32.35 11.93
N LYS A 657 42.05 -31.19 12.51
CA LYS A 657 42.17 -30.91 13.94
C LYS A 657 40.87 -30.25 14.40
N LEU A 658 39.99 -31.07 14.95
CA LEU A 658 38.66 -30.67 15.42
C LEU A 658 38.68 -30.64 16.95
N GLU A 659 38.06 -29.63 17.55
CA GLU A 659 37.65 -29.72 18.97
C GLU A 659 36.48 -30.72 19.07
N ASP A 660 36.39 -31.43 20.19
CA ASP A 660 35.32 -32.41 20.43
C ASP A 660 33.97 -31.70 20.61
N ASP A 661 32.92 -32.25 19.99
CA ASP A 661 31.50 -31.92 20.20
C ASP A 661 31.08 -30.46 19.92
N ILE A 662 31.45 -29.93 18.75
CA ILE A 662 31.05 -28.59 18.32
C ILE A 662 29.58 -28.58 17.86
N GLU A 663 28.67 -28.16 18.75
CA GLU A 663 27.26 -27.91 18.43
C GLU A 663 26.95 -26.43 18.18
N ILE A 664 26.19 -26.13 17.12
CA ILE A 664 25.72 -24.78 16.78
C ILE A 664 24.27 -24.79 16.31
N ILE A 665 23.59 -23.63 16.41
CA ILE A 665 22.28 -23.43 15.79
C ILE A 665 22.50 -22.84 14.38
N ALA A 666 22.39 -23.67 13.34
CA ALA A 666 22.63 -23.29 11.95
C ALA A 666 21.80 -24.12 10.96
N ASP A 667 21.82 -23.75 9.68
CA ASP A 667 21.22 -24.56 8.61
C ASP A 667 22.21 -25.65 8.16
N ARG A 668 21.90 -26.91 8.49
CA ARG A 668 22.76 -28.07 8.21
C ARG A 668 23.16 -28.18 6.73
N ARG A 669 22.22 -27.91 5.82
CA ARG A 669 22.43 -28.05 4.36
C ARG A 669 23.39 -26.98 3.86
N SER A 670 23.21 -25.74 4.30
CA SER A 670 24.03 -24.58 3.94
C SER A 670 25.46 -24.72 4.46
N ILE A 671 25.64 -25.18 5.71
CA ILE A 671 26.98 -25.47 6.25
C ILE A 671 27.67 -26.57 5.44
N LYS A 672 26.95 -27.65 5.11
CA LYS A 672 27.48 -28.72 4.25
C LYS A 672 27.87 -28.20 2.87
N GLN A 673 27.06 -27.32 2.27
CA GLN A 673 27.34 -26.71 0.97
C GLN A 673 28.56 -25.80 1.00
N ILE A 674 28.71 -24.96 2.04
CA ILE A 674 29.93 -24.16 2.27
C ILE A 674 31.16 -25.07 2.34
N LEU A 675 31.10 -26.13 3.16
CA LEU A 675 32.23 -27.05 3.34
C LEU A 675 32.58 -27.81 2.05
N LEU A 676 31.59 -28.33 1.33
CA LEU A 676 31.80 -29.00 0.04
C LEU A 676 32.47 -28.07 -0.97
N ASN A 677 31.99 -26.82 -1.09
CA ASN A 677 32.55 -25.84 -2.03
C ASN A 677 34.00 -25.49 -1.68
N LEU A 678 34.30 -25.29 -0.40
CA LEU A 678 35.65 -24.92 0.05
C LEU A 678 36.63 -26.10 -0.04
N LEU A 679 36.22 -27.31 0.35
CA LEU A 679 37.07 -28.51 0.31
C LEU A 679 37.30 -29.01 -1.12
N SER A 680 36.28 -28.98 -1.97
CA SER A 680 36.43 -29.30 -3.40
C SER A 680 37.41 -28.32 -4.06
N ASN A 681 37.31 -27.02 -3.76
CA ASN A 681 38.28 -26.04 -4.25
C ASN A 681 39.71 -26.34 -3.73
N ALA A 682 39.85 -26.67 -2.44
CA ALA A 682 41.15 -27.02 -1.87
C ALA A 682 41.80 -28.23 -2.57
N VAL A 683 41.05 -29.32 -2.83
CA VAL A 683 41.55 -30.50 -3.56
C VAL A 683 41.81 -30.20 -5.04
N LYS A 684 40.93 -29.41 -5.66
CA LYS A 684 41.02 -29.04 -7.07
C LYS A 684 42.29 -28.25 -7.37
N PHE A 685 42.66 -27.30 -6.51
CA PHE A 685 43.79 -26.38 -6.72
C PHE A 685 45.09 -26.78 -6.00
N SER A 686 45.06 -27.85 -5.20
CA SER A 686 46.26 -28.47 -4.64
C SER A 686 47.07 -29.22 -5.70
N HIS A 687 48.39 -29.25 -5.53
CA HIS A 687 49.30 -30.05 -6.33
C HIS A 687 49.11 -31.55 -6.04
N LYS A 688 49.60 -32.40 -6.95
CA LYS A 688 49.73 -33.85 -6.68
C LYS A 688 50.70 -34.04 -5.50
N ASP A 689 50.37 -34.93 -4.58
CA ASP A 689 51.08 -35.11 -3.30
C ASP A 689 50.99 -33.89 -2.33
N GLY A 690 49.96 -33.04 -2.54
CA GLY A 690 49.66 -31.88 -1.70
C GLY A 690 49.15 -32.23 -0.30
N LYS A 691 48.98 -31.20 0.54
CA LYS A 691 48.47 -31.30 1.91
C LYS A 691 47.35 -30.29 2.13
N ILE A 692 46.26 -30.75 2.73
CA ILE A 692 45.14 -29.90 3.15
C ILE A 692 44.98 -30.04 4.66
N PHE A 693 44.96 -28.91 5.37
CA PHE A 693 44.76 -28.83 6.80
C PHE A 693 43.39 -28.22 7.11
N ILE A 694 42.63 -28.89 7.98
CA ILE A 694 41.30 -28.45 8.40
C ILE A 694 41.32 -28.22 9.90
N ARG A 695 40.82 -27.07 10.34
CA ARG A 695 40.72 -26.73 11.76
C ARG A 695 39.35 -26.15 12.07
N ALA A 696 38.61 -26.78 12.97
CA ALA A 696 37.36 -26.25 13.49
C ALA A 696 37.48 -26.02 15.00
N ARG A 697 37.11 -24.83 15.46
CA ARG A 697 37.11 -24.45 16.89
C ARG A 697 36.11 -23.34 17.18
N ILE A 698 35.66 -23.25 18.43
CA ILE A 698 34.84 -22.11 18.88
C ILE A 698 35.75 -21.05 19.51
N VAL A 699 35.69 -19.81 19.03
CA VAL A 699 36.43 -18.68 19.61
C VAL A 699 35.45 -17.54 19.86
N SER A 700 35.30 -17.12 21.13
CA SER A 700 34.45 -16.00 21.50
C SER A 700 33.02 -16.11 20.95
N ASN A 701 32.37 -17.27 21.15
CA ASN A 701 30.99 -17.55 20.71
C ASN A 701 30.79 -17.58 19.18
N VAL A 702 31.88 -17.72 18.42
CA VAL A 702 31.88 -17.83 16.96
C VAL A 702 32.61 -19.12 16.57
N LEU A 703 31.93 -19.99 15.83
CA LEU A 703 32.54 -21.11 15.13
C LEU A 703 33.53 -20.57 14.10
N ARG A 704 34.77 -21.03 14.14
CA ARG A 704 35.77 -20.76 13.13
C ARG A 704 36.21 -22.07 12.48
N ILE A 705 35.87 -22.22 11.20
CA ILE A 705 36.37 -23.30 10.35
C ILE A 705 37.45 -22.72 9.44
N THR A 706 38.63 -23.33 9.43
CA THR A 706 39.77 -22.90 8.61
C THR A 706 40.22 -24.07 7.76
N ILE A 707 40.30 -23.85 6.45
CA ILE A 707 40.78 -24.82 5.46
C ILE A 707 42.01 -24.19 4.82
N GLU A 708 43.13 -24.90 4.90
CA GLU A 708 44.42 -24.48 4.37
C GLU A 708 44.91 -25.52 3.36
N ASP A 709 45.19 -25.10 2.14
CA ASP A 709 45.83 -25.90 1.10
C ASP A 709 47.23 -25.37 0.78
N ASN A 710 48.09 -26.24 0.26
CA ASN A 710 49.42 -25.88 -0.23
C ASN A 710 49.48 -25.83 -1.78
N GLY A 711 48.38 -25.44 -2.42
CA GLY A 711 48.24 -25.42 -3.87
C GLY A 711 48.87 -24.21 -4.57
N ILE A 712 48.39 -23.95 -5.79
CA ILE A 712 48.90 -22.88 -6.67
C ILE A 712 48.84 -21.47 -6.06
N GLY A 713 47.97 -21.25 -5.08
CA GLY A 713 47.70 -19.94 -4.51
C GLY A 713 47.04 -18.97 -5.49
N ILE A 714 46.68 -17.79 -5.00
CA ILE A 714 45.90 -16.76 -5.71
C ILE A 714 46.70 -15.45 -5.72
N SER A 715 46.71 -14.75 -6.86
CA SER A 715 47.35 -13.43 -6.99
C SER A 715 46.60 -12.36 -6.21
N GLN A 716 47.28 -11.26 -5.82
CA GLN A 716 46.61 -10.15 -5.14
C GLN A 716 45.57 -9.43 -6.02
N GLU A 717 45.75 -9.46 -7.34
CA GLU A 717 44.82 -8.85 -8.29
C GLU A 717 43.52 -9.67 -8.38
N ASP A 718 43.64 -11.01 -8.46
CA ASP A 718 42.50 -11.92 -8.49
C ASP A 718 41.76 -11.99 -7.15
N MET A 719 42.47 -11.77 -6.03
CA MET A 719 41.87 -11.77 -4.68
C MET A 719 40.74 -10.74 -4.53
N LYS A 720 40.79 -9.62 -5.28
CA LYS A 720 39.73 -8.59 -5.27
C LYS A 720 38.47 -9.01 -6.04
N LYS A 721 38.60 -10.01 -6.91
CA LYS A 721 37.59 -10.48 -7.87
C LYS A 721 36.88 -11.77 -7.43
N LEU A 722 37.57 -12.63 -6.67
CA LEU A 722 37.13 -13.99 -6.29
C LEU A 722 35.79 -14.14 -5.56
N CYS A 723 35.23 -13.07 -4.99
CA CYS A 723 33.92 -13.12 -4.32
C CYS A 723 32.77 -12.52 -5.16
N GLN A 724 33.04 -12.07 -6.39
CA GLN A 724 32.01 -11.59 -7.30
C GLN A 724 31.43 -12.78 -8.09
N PRO A 725 30.10 -12.80 -8.35
CA PRO A 725 29.48 -13.85 -9.16
C PRO A 725 30.12 -13.94 -10.54
N PHE A 726 30.35 -15.16 -11.03
CA PHE A 726 30.89 -15.47 -12.38
C PHE A 726 32.36 -15.06 -12.63
N GLU A 727 33.09 -14.53 -11.65
CA GLU A 727 34.51 -14.22 -11.81
C GLU A 727 35.41 -15.41 -11.43
N GLN A 728 36.33 -15.78 -12.33
CA GLN A 728 37.37 -16.78 -12.09
C GLN A 728 38.76 -16.17 -12.29
N ALA A 729 39.74 -16.57 -11.49
CA ALA A 729 41.14 -16.16 -11.65
C ALA A 729 41.69 -16.71 -12.98
N GLN A 730 41.88 -15.82 -13.97
CA GLN A 730 42.33 -16.19 -15.32
C GLN A 730 43.86 -16.37 -15.34
N ASN A 731 44.33 -17.61 -15.29
CA ASN A 731 45.72 -17.97 -15.58
C ASN A 731 45.79 -19.11 -16.59
N GLN A 732 46.88 -19.17 -17.38
CA GLN A 732 47.10 -20.19 -18.41
C GLN A 732 47.12 -21.63 -17.87
N LEU A 733 47.33 -21.81 -16.55
CA LEU A 733 47.29 -23.09 -15.82
C LEU A 733 45.89 -23.48 -15.30
N THR A 734 44.93 -22.55 -15.20
CA THR A 734 43.56 -22.81 -14.71
C THR A 734 42.58 -23.24 -15.81
N ARG A 735 42.97 -23.16 -17.10
CA ARG A 735 42.10 -23.53 -18.25
C ARG A 735 41.60 -24.98 -18.23
N ASN A 736 42.31 -25.89 -17.55
CA ASN A 736 41.98 -27.32 -17.50
C ASN A 736 40.94 -27.68 -16.42
N HIS A 737 40.43 -26.72 -15.66
CA HIS A 737 39.69 -26.97 -14.42
C HIS A 737 38.27 -26.41 -14.47
N LYS A 738 37.33 -27.15 -15.09
CA LYS A 738 35.89 -26.82 -15.19
C LYS A 738 35.28 -26.48 -13.81
N GLY A 739 34.66 -25.31 -13.66
CA GLY A 739 34.00 -24.85 -12.43
C GLY A 739 32.99 -23.74 -12.74
N SER A 740 31.94 -23.58 -11.93
CA SER A 740 30.88 -22.58 -12.15
C SER A 740 31.32 -21.15 -11.85
N GLY A 741 32.37 -20.97 -11.04
CA GLY A 741 32.78 -19.65 -10.50
C GLY A 741 31.84 -19.10 -9.44
N LEU A 742 30.74 -19.79 -9.11
CA LEU A 742 29.71 -19.32 -8.18
C LEU A 742 29.89 -19.85 -6.77
N GLY A 743 30.55 -21.01 -6.60
CA GLY A 743 30.64 -21.69 -5.30
C GLY A 743 31.22 -20.85 -4.16
N LEU A 744 32.21 -19.99 -4.43
CA LEU A 744 32.79 -19.11 -3.41
C LEU A 744 31.87 -17.92 -3.07
N ALA A 745 31.21 -17.34 -4.07
CA ALA A 745 30.19 -16.30 -3.87
C ALA A 745 29.00 -16.83 -3.06
N ILE A 746 28.51 -18.04 -3.38
CA ILE A 746 27.48 -18.74 -2.61
C ILE A 746 27.94 -18.99 -1.18
N SER A 747 29.17 -19.49 -0.99
CA SER A 747 29.71 -19.76 0.35
C SER A 747 29.79 -18.49 1.21
N ARG A 748 30.18 -17.37 0.61
CA ARG A 748 30.19 -16.05 1.27
C ARG A 748 28.78 -15.61 1.64
N SER A 749 27.84 -15.64 0.69
CA SER A 749 26.46 -15.23 0.91
C SER A 749 25.75 -16.08 1.97
N LEU A 750 25.92 -17.41 1.93
CA LEU A 750 25.40 -18.32 2.96
C LEU A 750 26.01 -18.00 4.33
N THR A 751 27.32 -17.73 4.40
CA THR A 751 28.00 -17.35 5.66
C THR A 751 27.47 -16.02 6.20
N GLU A 752 27.29 -15.01 5.34
CA GLU A 752 26.74 -13.69 5.71
C GLU A 752 25.28 -13.79 6.17
N MET A 753 24.46 -14.65 5.56
CA MET A 753 23.09 -14.92 6.01
C MET A 753 23.01 -15.59 7.39
N HIS A 754 24.02 -16.38 7.77
CA HIS A 754 24.17 -16.90 9.14
C HIS A 754 24.67 -15.83 10.15
N GLY A 755 24.89 -14.59 9.71
CA GLY A 755 25.45 -13.52 10.54
C GLY A 755 26.97 -13.61 10.69
N GLY A 756 27.63 -14.37 9.82
CA GLY A 756 29.05 -14.66 9.83
C GLY A 756 29.87 -13.83 8.84
N ALA A 757 31.15 -14.23 8.67
CA ALA A 757 32.04 -13.69 7.65
C ALA A 757 32.98 -14.75 7.07
N LEU A 758 33.25 -14.66 5.77
CA LEU A 758 34.23 -15.49 5.07
C LEU A 758 35.49 -14.65 4.77
N LYS A 759 36.67 -15.17 5.14
CA LYS A 759 37.98 -14.51 4.92
C LYS A 759 38.92 -15.42 4.15
N ILE A 760 39.67 -14.85 3.22
CA ILE A 760 40.63 -15.57 2.39
C ILE A 760 41.99 -14.91 2.52
N ARG A 761 43.03 -15.73 2.67
CA ARG A 761 44.43 -15.32 2.57
C ARG A 761 45.12 -16.29 1.64
N SER A 762 45.82 -15.80 0.64
CA SER A 762 46.53 -16.65 -0.32
C SER A 762 47.76 -15.95 -0.85
N ARG A 763 48.75 -16.74 -1.27
CA ARG A 763 49.94 -16.25 -1.96
C ARG A 763 50.30 -17.27 -3.04
N VAL A 764 50.54 -16.77 -4.25
CA VAL A 764 50.94 -17.61 -5.39
C VAL A 764 52.15 -18.48 -5.01
N GLY A 765 52.04 -19.79 -5.26
CA GLY A 765 53.05 -20.82 -4.95
C GLY A 765 53.12 -21.29 -3.49
N HIS A 766 52.33 -20.71 -2.59
CA HIS A 766 52.28 -21.09 -1.17
C HIS A 766 50.91 -21.62 -0.71
N GLY A 767 49.91 -21.64 -1.59
CA GLY A 767 48.57 -22.12 -1.30
C GLY A 767 47.60 -21.08 -0.73
N THR A 768 46.41 -21.54 -0.31
CA THR A 768 45.30 -20.70 0.12
C THR A 768 44.77 -21.12 1.49
N ILE A 769 44.43 -20.12 2.32
CA ILE A 769 43.78 -20.28 3.61
C ILE A 769 42.41 -19.60 3.54
N VAL A 770 41.34 -20.38 3.67
CA VAL A 770 39.97 -19.87 3.78
C VAL A 770 39.47 -20.08 5.21
N SER A 771 38.92 -19.02 5.81
CA SER A 771 38.35 -19.06 7.16
C SER A 771 36.90 -18.59 7.14
N VAL A 772 36.00 -19.48 7.57
CA VAL A 772 34.57 -19.24 7.74
C VAL A 772 34.28 -19.00 9.22
N GLN A 773 33.56 -17.92 9.51
CA GLN A 773 33.19 -17.50 10.85
C GLN A 773 31.68 -17.49 10.96
N ILE A 774 31.08 -18.27 11.87
CA ILE A 774 29.63 -18.38 12.05
C ILE A 774 29.28 -18.24 13.53
N PRO A 775 28.38 -17.33 13.94
CA PRO A 775 27.91 -17.26 15.32
C PRO A 775 27.26 -18.58 15.76
N ILE A 776 27.56 -19.07 16.98
CA ILE A 776 26.98 -20.35 17.45
C ILE A 776 25.47 -20.25 17.74
N LYS A 777 24.95 -19.02 17.88
CA LYS A 777 23.53 -18.70 17.98
C LYS A 777 23.18 -17.63 16.94
N PRO A 778 22.03 -17.72 16.25
CA PRO A 778 21.64 -16.73 15.25
C PRO A 778 21.50 -15.34 15.88
N VAL A 779 22.14 -14.35 15.27
CA VAL A 779 21.96 -12.95 15.64
C VAL A 779 20.58 -12.52 15.12
N ARG A 780 19.61 -12.30 16.03
CA ARG A 780 18.35 -11.64 15.65
C ARG A 780 18.70 -10.24 15.13
N LYS A 781 18.68 -10.05 13.80
CA LYS A 781 18.59 -8.71 13.23
C LYS A 781 17.23 -8.14 13.62
N ASN A 782 17.18 -7.39 14.71
CA ASN A 782 16.02 -6.54 15.00
C ASN A 782 15.88 -5.56 13.85
N VAL A 783 14.78 -5.63 13.12
CA VAL A 783 14.41 -4.74 12.00
C VAL A 783 14.22 -3.27 12.46
N ARG A 784 14.39 -2.97 13.75
CA ARG A 784 14.26 -1.62 14.33
C ARG A 784 15.53 -0.75 14.30
N ASP A 785 16.71 -1.26 13.92
CA ASP A 785 17.97 -0.49 13.95
C ASP A 785 18.39 0.16 12.62
N VAL A 786 17.56 0.07 11.57
CA VAL A 786 17.83 0.78 10.30
C VAL A 786 17.29 2.22 10.32
N GLU A 787 16.30 2.52 11.19
CA GLU A 787 15.76 3.88 11.33
C GLU A 787 16.63 4.80 12.22
N SER A 788 17.48 4.26 13.10
CA SER A 788 18.31 5.07 14.01
C SER A 788 19.56 5.66 13.35
N ARG A 789 20.13 4.99 12.33
CA ARG A 789 21.31 5.50 11.59
C ARG A 789 20.98 6.61 10.58
N GLY A 790 19.71 6.74 10.18
CA GLY A 790 19.25 7.89 9.39
C GLY A 790 19.14 9.18 10.20
N HIS A 791 18.89 9.08 11.51
CA HIS A 791 18.71 10.24 12.38
C HIS A 791 20.04 10.89 12.83
N GLU A 792 21.11 10.11 13.05
CA GLU A 792 22.41 10.67 13.45
C GLU A 792 23.14 11.42 12.31
N THR A 793 22.85 11.10 11.05
CA THR A 793 23.49 11.78 9.91
C THR A 793 22.86 13.15 9.63
N ILE A 794 21.56 13.33 9.92
CA ILE A 794 20.86 14.62 9.73
C ILE A 794 21.21 15.61 10.86
N VAL A 795 21.40 15.15 12.09
CA VAL A 795 21.78 16.03 13.22
C VAL A 795 23.22 16.56 13.07
N ARG A 796 24.12 15.82 12.41
CA ARG A 796 25.50 16.25 12.17
C ARG A 796 25.68 17.24 11.02
N LEU A 797 24.69 17.35 10.12
CA LEU A 797 24.68 18.33 9.02
C LEU A 797 23.94 19.63 9.38
N MET A 798 23.22 19.68 10.51
CA MET A 798 22.59 20.89 11.03
C MET A 798 23.40 21.60 12.13
N SER A 799 24.57 21.07 12.49
CA SER A 799 25.48 21.62 13.51
C SER A 799 26.86 22.00 12.94
N SER A 800 26.96 22.24 11.64
CA SER A 800 28.09 22.85 10.93
C SER A 800 27.54 23.79 9.87
#